data_AF-A0A8S9DVA0-F1
#
_entry.id   AF-A0A8S9DVA0-F1
#
_cell.length_a   1.000
_cell.length_b   1.000
_cell.length_c   1.000
_cell.angle_alpha   90.00
_cell.angle_beta   90.00
_cell.angle_gamma   90.00
#
_symmetry.space_group_name_H-M   'P 1'
#
loop_
_entity.id
_entity.type
_entity.pdbx_description
1 polymer ?
#
loop_
_entity_poly.entity_id
_entity_poly.type
_entity_poly.pdbx_seq_one_letter_code
_entity_poly.pdbx_strand_id
1 'polypeptide(L)'
;MKNLKSFLRMLFSLVLILAVLTPINITTGLAQDSTTQPDIVTVAGTMQSELGCTGDWMPGCAKTNLTYDANSKVWKGAFDVTPSNDQDKKGPRYKVALNGTWDENYGKNASRGGSDIPLVIDSTIKVSFYYDHQSHVIADDYNAPLIVASGDFQTQLGCSKDNDPACLRSWLQDPEGDGNFAFVTKALKAGKYSVFLNINQKTVTSTTKPQTFIVAKDNDEIYFGYDIVKKELILSTTGAPKGSLAKLKAIWVNQDTLLWNIVGSPRYKYSLFYSPNASLALTTDGVSGGIEIPLTYSRSGPGGDVFKNNPYLAGFSAFKIAQPDLTKIPDALRSQLAVVVRDDKNKVIDATGVQTAGVLDAVYTYSGNLGVEFTHGTPTLRVWAPTAKSVGVRIYERADLMVGNYYPMTRDVTTGVWRVTGQTGWKNKYYLYEVQVYVPKTGKIEKNFVTDPYSISLSPNSVKSQIVDLDDPILKPVGWENLKKPALATPEDIVIYELHVRDFSNNDKTVPEDLRGTFKAFTIKDSDGMKHLTTLANTGLTHIHLLPVFDIASVNEDKSTWQTIDDNLLKTYDPSSDNQSIAVSLIKGQDGFNWGYDPYHYTTPEGSYAADPNGSARIMEFREMVQSLNQTGLRVVMDVVYNHTSQSGQDAKSVLDKIVPGYYYRLNTDGNVETSTCCQNTATEHRMMEKLMIDSVITWATKYKVDGFRFDLMGHHMLTNMQAVRNALDALTLAKNGVDGKSIYIYGEGWDFGEVAKNARGTNATQLNIGGTGIGVFNDRLRDGARGGNPFGDPREQGFSTGLFLSPNAAEKRLLDAQKDKLFDYTDWIRIGLAGNLKNYLIMRSNGNMADGAHVFYNGSAAGYTLDPQENVVYVSAHDNETVFDAIQLKAPAATTLTNRIRMNNLALSIPMFSQGVPFFHAGDDLLRSKSLDRNSYDSGDWYNKLDWTFQTNNWGVGLPIEGSDKWDIYKPILSNPELKPTSAQIMTASHIFQEYLQIRKSSPLFRLTTEEQISASLSFFNTGRQQIPGLIVMQIKDTGNIDSKYSDIFVFFNANPKTIKFTESILIGNAFVLHPVQFTSVDPVVQKSLFEPSTGTFTLPALTTIVFVLKD
;
A
#
# COMPACT_ATOMS: atom_id res chain seq x y z
N MET A 1 13.26 36.07 -46.00
CA MET A 1 14.13 36.93 -45.18
C MET A 1 13.75 36.69 -43.72
N LYS A 2 14.28 35.73 -42.95
CA LYS A 2 15.66 35.23 -42.77
C LYS A 2 16.68 36.36 -42.56
N ASN A 3 17.34 36.29 -41.40
CA ASN A 3 18.45 37.11 -40.88
C ASN A 3 18.09 38.43 -40.20
N LEU A 4 17.91 38.40 -38.86
CA LEU A 4 18.58 39.37 -37.96
C LEU A 4 18.43 39.11 -36.43
N LYS A 5 18.18 37.88 -35.96
CA LYS A 5 18.18 37.58 -34.51
C LYS A 5 19.02 36.37 -34.11
N SER A 6 20.04 36.05 -34.92
CA SER A 6 21.03 34.98 -34.67
C SER A 6 22.45 35.48 -34.36
N PHE A 7 22.66 36.78 -34.13
CA PHE A 7 24.02 37.36 -34.17
C PHE A 7 24.49 38.06 -32.88
N LEU A 8 23.75 37.97 -31.78
CA LEU A 8 24.10 38.70 -30.56
C LEU A 8 23.98 37.84 -29.29
N ARG A 9 24.68 36.71 -29.26
CA ARG A 9 25.06 35.99 -28.02
C ARG A 9 26.34 35.15 -28.16
N MET A 10 27.05 35.33 -29.27
CA MET A 10 28.30 34.64 -29.60
C MET A 10 29.43 35.66 -29.67
N LEU A 11 29.73 36.35 -28.57
CA LEU A 11 30.90 37.23 -28.45
C LEU A 11 31.09 37.66 -27.00
N PHE A 12 31.63 36.76 -26.18
CA PHE A 12 32.57 37.13 -25.13
C PHE A 12 33.48 35.93 -24.87
N SER A 13 34.79 36.19 -24.94
CA SER A 13 35.90 35.30 -24.56
C SER A 13 36.53 34.48 -25.68
N LEU A 14 37.10 35.17 -26.67
CA LEU A 14 38.36 34.74 -27.28
C LEU A 14 39.14 35.98 -27.74
N VAL A 15 40.25 36.28 -27.07
CA VAL A 15 41.56 36.76 -27.59
C VAL A 15 42.34 37.38 -26.41
N LEU A 16 43.26 36.60 -25.85
CA LEU A 16 44.59 37.09 -25.52
C LEU A 16 45.57 35.92 -25.77
N ILE A 17 46.39 36.07 -26.81
CA ILE A 17 47.47 35.16 -27.21
C ILE A 17 48.80 35.91 -27.00
N LEU A 18 49.87 35.13 -26.77
CA LEU A 18 51.32 35.41 -26.77
C LEU A 18 51.91 35.66 -25.36
N ALA A 19 52.98 34.99 -24.90
CA ALA A 19 54.00 34.19 -25.57
C ALA A 19 54.78 33.30 -24.56
N VAL A 20 55.70 32.49 -25.10
CA VAL A 20 56.90 31.85 -24.52
C VAL A 20 56.84 30.32 -24.38
N LEU A 21 57.44 29.67 -25.38
CA LEU A 21 58.00 28.31 -25.37
C LEU A 21 59.18 28.20 -24.40
N THR A 22 59.24 27.14 -23.59
CA THR A 22 60.46 26.37 -23.17
C THR A 22 60.05 25.19 -22.24
N PRO A 23 60.88 24.13 -22.13
CA PRO A 23 60.43 22.77 -21.83
C PRO A 23 60.33 22.48 -20.33
N ILE A 24 59.27 21.80 -19.89
CA ILE A 24 59.16 21.30 -18.52
C ILE A 24 59.40 19.79 -18.54
N ASN A 25 60.46 19.39 -17.83
CA ASN A 25 60.83 18.02 -17.54
C ASN A 25 59.63 17.23 -16.99
N ILE A 26 59.34 16.08 -17.61
CA ILE A 26 58.43 15.08 -17.05
C ILE A 26 59.18 14.38 -15.92
N THR A 27 58.95 14.81 -14.68
CA THR A 27 59.20 13.97 -13.51
C THR A 27 58.02 13.03 -13.34
N THR A 28 58.31 11.74 -13.44
CA THR A 28 57.41 10.63 -13.11
C THR A 28 56.98 10.72 -11.65
N GLY A 29 55.76 11.17 -11.39
CA GLY A 29 55.09 11.07 -10.09
C GLY A 29 54.09 9.91 -10.10
N LEU A 30 54.36 8.89 -9.30
CA LEU A 30 53.41 7.83 -8.96
C LEU A 30 52.15 8.47 -8.36
N ALA A 31 50.97 8.16 -8.91
CA ALA A 31 49.70 8.58 -8.33
C ALA A 31 49.50 7.85 -7.00
N GLN A 32 49.59 8.61 -5.90
CA GLN A 32 49.25 8.16 -4.56
C GLN A 32 47.78 8.52 -4.31
N ASP A 33 46.94 7.50 -4.22
CA ASP A 33 45.51 7.61 -3.92
C ASP A 33 45.36 7.85 -2.40
N SER A 34 44.93 9.04 -1.98
CA SER A 34 44.57 9.30 -0.59
C SER A 34 43.35 10.23 -0.50
N THR A 35 42.17 9.63 -0.38
CA THR A 35 40.98 10.31 0.15
C THR A 35 41.33 10.91 1.51
N THR A 36 41.19 12.23 1.66
CA THR A 36 41.42 12.92 2.93
C THR A 36 40.45 12.39 3.97
N GLN A 37 40.97 11.88 5.09
CA GLN A 37 40.11 11.35 6.15
C GLN A 37 39.31 12.47 6.82
N PRO A 38 38.07 12.21 7.26
CA PRO A 38 37.31 13.15 8.07
C PRO A 38 37.98 13.36 9.44
N ASP A 39 37.76 14.51 10.07
CA ASP A 39 38.32 14.80 11.39
C ASP A 39 37.57 14.02 12.49
N ILE A 40 36.28 13.75 12.27
CA ILE A 40 35.39 13.05 13.20
C ILE A 40 34.51 12.07 12.44
N VAL A 41 34.36 10.87 12.98
CA VAL A 41 33.40 9.86 12.50
C VAL A 41 32.55 9.43 13.68
N THR A 42 31.25 9.71 13.63
CA THR A 42 30.31 9.43 14.72
C THR A 42 29.33 8.36 14.28
N VAL A 43 29.20 7.28 15.06
CA VAL A 43 28.05 6.39 14.91
C VAL A 43 26.87 7.07 15.60
N ALA A 44 25.93 7.55 14.80
CA ALA A 44 24.76 8.26 15.27
C ALA A 44 23.52 7.38 15.08
N GLY A 45 22.70 7.32 16.12
CA GLY A 45 21.62 6.34 16.18
C GLY A 45 20.86 6.42 17.49
N THR A 46 19.95 5.47 17.65
CA THR A 46 19.00 5.43 18.76
C THR A 46 19.63 4.96 20.08
N MET A 47 20.86 4.44 20.02
CA MET A 47 21.67 3.99 21.16
C MET A 47 22.49 5.07 21.87
N GLN A 48 22.44 6.31 21.39
CA GLN A 48 23.38 7.32 21.86
C GLN A 48 23.05 7.82 23.26
N SER A 49 21.77 7.96 23.60
CA SER A 49 21.36 8.42 24.93
C SER A 49 21.79 7.45 26.04
N GLU A 50 21.67 6.14 25.84
CA GLU A 50 22.12 5.12 26.81
C GLU A 50 23.65 5.00 26.89
N LEU A 51 24.35 5.35 25.80
CA LEU A 51 25.81 5.46 25.76
C LEU A 51 26.35 6.78 26.37
N GLY A 52 25.46 7.61 26.92
CA GLY A 52 25.80 8.83 27.65
C GLY A 52 25.87 10.10 26.80
N CYS A 53 25.26 10.11 25.61
CA CYS A 53 24.97 11.33 24.87
C CYS A 53 23.76 12.06 25.46
N THR A 54 23.59 13.34 25.13
CA THR A 54 22.44 14.15 25.60
C THR A 54 21.11 13.78 24.93
N GLY A 55 21.14 12.91 23.92
CA GLY A 55 20.00 12.44 23.15
C GLY A 55 20.46 11.53 22.01
N ASP A 56 19.50 11.01 21.25
CA ASP A 56 19.71 10.14 20.11
C ASP A 56 19.92 10.92 18.81
N TRP A 57 20.48 10.27 17.78
CA TRP A 57 20.74 10.86 16.46
C TRP A 57 21.57 12.16 16.50
N MET A 58 22.53 12.22 17.43
CA MET A 58 23.42 13.34 17.65
C MET A 58 24.73 13.16 16.86
N PRO A 59 24.91 13.82 15.69
CA PRO A 59 26.10 13.62 14.85
C PRO A 59 27.37 14.15 15.52
N GLY A 60 27.25 15.09 16.46
CA GLY A 60 28.36 15.65 17.24
C GLY A 60 28.63 14.96 18.58
N CYS A 61 28.00 13.82 18.88
CA CYS A 61 28.23 13.17 20.18
C CYS A 61 29.58 12.46 20.26
N ALA A 62 30.52 13.04 21.03
CA ALA A 62 31.85 12.48 21.22
C ALA A 62 31.89 11.07 21.86
N LYS A 63 30.81 10.63 22.53
CA LYS A 63 30.74 9.32 23.19
C LYS A 63 30.62 8.17 22.20
N THR A 64 30.14 8.43 20.99
CA THR A 64 30.01 7.43 19.92
C THR A 64 30.93 7.73 18.73
N ASN A 65 32.00 8.50 18.97
CA ASN A 65 33.06 8.70 17.99
C ASN A 65 33.85 7.41 17.79
N LEU A 66 34.09 7.08 16.53
CA LEU A 66 35.04 6.06 16.14
C LEU A 66 36.46 6.61 16.21
N THR A 67 37.42 5.73 16.44
CA THR A 67 38.85 6.03 16.41
C THR A 67 39.44 5.55 15.10
N TYR A 68 40.18 6.42 14.41
CA TYR A 68 40.88 6.04 13.19
C TYR A 68 42.05 5.10 13.50
N ASP A 69 42.04 3.91 12.91
CA ASP A 69 43.14 2.97 12.97
C ASP A 69 44.02 3.12 11.72
N ALA A 70 45.14 3.84 11.87
CA ALA A 70 46.09 4.08 10.78
C ALA A 70 46.70 2.79 10.19
N ASN A 71 46.71 1.69 10.95
CA ASN A 71 47.20 0.42 10.47
C ASN A 71 46.22 -0.26 9.52
N SER A 72 44.91 -0.09 9.69
CA SER A 72 43.91 -0.64 8.76
C SER A 72 43.31 0.39 7.81
N LYS A 73 43.52 1.69 8.07
CA LYS A 73 42.84 2.82 7.43
C LYS A 73 41.32 2.83 7.61
N VAL A 74 40.83 2.19 8.68
CA VAL A 74 39.41 2.06 9.01
C VAL A 74 39.15 2.72 10.35
N TRP A 75 38.00 3.38 10.50
CA TRP A 75 37.52 3.93 11.76
C TRP A 75 36.81 2.85 12.57
N LYS A 76 37.13 2.73 13.86
CA LYS A 76 36.66 1.63 14.72
C LYS A 76 36.20 2.11 16.07
N GLY A 77 35.19 1.46 16.63
CA GLY A 77 34.67 1.74 17.96
C GLY A 77 33.83 0.57 18.44
N ALA A 78 33.73 0.39 19.75
CA ALA A 78 32.92 -0.67 20.32
C ALA A 78 32.12 -0.12 21.50
N PHE A 79 30.82 -0.38 21.49
CA PHE A 79 29.86 0.22 22.43
C PHE A 79 28.95 -0.86 23.00
N ASP A 80 28.55 -0.71 24.26
CA ASP A 80 27.57 -1.61 24.90
C ASP A 80 26.16 -1.20 24.46
N VAL A 81 25.64 -1.86 23.42
CA VAL A 81 24.32 -1.56 22.85
C VAL A 81 23.28 -2.42 23.57
N THR A 82 22.12 -1.84 23.92
CA THR A 82 21.01 -2.57 24.55
C THR A 82 19.80 -2.68 23.62
N PRO A 83 18.98 -3.75 23.70
CA PRO A 83 17.85 -3.98 22.79
C PRO A 83 16.77 -2.89 22.83
N SER A 84 16.65 -2.19 23.95
CA SER A 84 15.59 -1.19 24.19
C SER A 84 16.01 0.24 23.85
N ASN A 85 17.15 0.42 23.18
CA ASN A 85 17.74 1.71 22.86
C ASN A 85 16.99 2.43 21.72
N ASP A 86 15.66 2.56 21.76
CA ASP A 86 14.94 3.38 20.79
C ASP A 86 13.65 3.96 21.38
N GLN A 87 13.47 5.26 21.21
CA GLN A 87 12.25 6.00 21.55
C GLN A 87 11.02 5.44 20.82
N ASP A 88 11.19 4.78 19.67
CA ASP A 88 10.10 4.19 18.88
C ASP A 88 9.89 2.67 19.04
N LYS A 89 10.63 2.00 19.96
CA LYS A 89 10.55 0.56 20.27
C LYS A 89 10.78 -0.40 19.11
N LYS A 90 11.31 0.02 17.96
CA LYS A 90 11.61 -0.87 16.82
C LYS A 90 13.05 -1.44 16.85
N GLY A 91 13.71 -1.37 18.00
CA GLY A 91 15.09 -1.83 18.22
C GLY A 91 16.15 -0.84 17.74
N PRO A 92 17.44 -1.02 18.13
CA PRO A 92 18.49 -0.07 17.84
C PRO A 92 18.70 0.15 16.34
N ARG A 93 18.86 1.41 15.92
CA ARG A 93 19.23 1.77 14.55
C ARG A 93 20.37 2.76 14.53
N TYR A 94 21.20 2.71 13.49
CA TYR A 94 22.35 3.60 13.39
C TYR A 94 22.72 3.94 11.94
N LYS A 95 23.49 5.02 11.79
CA LYS A 95 24.26 5.35 10.59
C LYS A 95 25.51 6.13 10.99
N VAL A 96 26.35 6.50 10.04
CA VAL A 96 27.58 7.24 10.32
C VAL A 96 27.46 8.69 9.87
N ALA A 97 27.81 9.63 10.75
CA ALA A 97 27.90 11.07 10.47
C ALA A 97 29.37 11.51 10.46
N LEU A 98 29.74 12.38 9.52
CA LEU A 98 31.11 12.88 9.39
C LEU A 98 31.25 14.30 9.93
N ASN A 99 32.42 14.61 10.49
CA ASN A 99 32.81 15.95 10.96
C ASN A 99 31.83 16.60 11.96
N GLY A 100 31.06 15.78 12.68
CA GLY A 100 30.14 16.24 13.72
C GLY A 100 28.81 16.81 13.21
N THR A 101 28.51 16.76 11.91
CA THR A 101 27.26 17.27 11.31
C THR A 101 26.57 16.22 10.44
N TRP A 102 25.35 16.49 10.01
CA TRP A 102 24.62 15.64 9.06
C TRP A 102 24.88 15.98 7.58
N ASP A 103 25.72 16.99 7.30
CA ASP A 103 25.98 17.47 5.92
C ASP A 103 26.56 16.36 5.03
N GLU A 104 27.32 15.45 5.64
CA GLU A 104 27.81 14.23 5.03
C GLU A 104 27.64 13.06 5.99
N ASN A 105 26.84 12.08 5.57
CA ASN A 105 26.52 10.90 6.36
C ASN A 105 26.19 9.73 5.44
N TYR A 106 26.38 8.51 5.95
CA TYR A 106 26.19 7.29 5.19
C TYR A 106 25.43 6.25 6.02
N GLY A 107 24.43 5.64 5.41
CA GLY A 107 23.58 4.63 6.04
C GLY A 107 23.68 3.29 5.30
N LYS A 108 22.54 2.59 5.23
CA LYS A 108 22.40 1.32 4.52
C LYS A 108 22.93 1.45 3.08
N ASN A 109 23.66 0.42 2.64
CA ASN A 109 24.24 0.30 1.29
C ASN A 109 25.18 1.46 0.90
N ALA A 110 26.02 1.92 1.85
CA ALA A 110 27.02 2.98 1.66
C ALA A 110 26.47 4.28 1.02
N SER A 111 25.16 4.49 1.10
CA SER A 111 24.48 5.55 0.37
C SER A 111 24.57 6.85 1.16
N ARG A 112 24.97 7.94 0.48
CA ARG A 112 25.01 9.28 1.09
C ARG A 112 23.59 9.70 1.47
N GLY A 113 23.37 10.01 2.75
CA GLY A 113 22.02 10.24 3.28
C GLY A 113 21.14 8.98 3.28
N GLY A 114 21.75 7.79 3.22
CA GLY A 114 21.05 6.51 3.17
C GLY A 114 20.23 6.23 4.44
N SER A 115 19.27 5.32 4.30
CA SER A 115 18.41 4.87 5.39
C SER A 115 19.21 4.32 6.56
N ASP A 116 18.61 4.34 7.75
CA ASP A 116 19.22 3.83 8.97
C ASP A 116 19.39 2.30 8.91
N ILE A 117 20.43 1.80 9.58
CA ILE A 117 20.76 0.37 9.63
C ILE A 117 20.18 -0.21 10.93
N PRO A 118 19.25 -1.18 10.84
CA PRO A 118 18.72 -1.85 12.03
C PRO A 118 19.76 -2.79 12.65
N LEU A 119 19.79 -2.83 13.97
CA LEU A 119 20.65 -3.69 14.77
C LEU A 119 19.79 -4.52 15.72
N VAL A 120 19.61 -5.79 15.36
CA VAL A 120 18.71 -6.70 16.08
C VAL A 120 19.54 -7.43 17.13
N ILE A 121 19.46 -7.01 18.40
CA ILE A 121 20.14 -7.65 19.53
C ILE A 121 19.12 -8.06 20.58
N ASP A 122 19.34 -9.19 21.26
CA ASP A 122 18.43 -9.81 22.23
C ASP A 122 18.77 -9.49 23.69
N SER A 123 19.98 -9.00 23.94
CA SER A 123 20.50 -8.62 25.24
C SER A 123 21.56 -7.53 25.10
N THR A 124 21.87 -6.81 26.19
CA THR A 124 22.95 -5.82 26.19
C THR A 124 24.27 -6.49 25.80
N ILE A 125 24.87 -6.03 24.71
CA ILE A 125 26.07 -6.64 24.15
C ILE A 125 27.00 -5.61 23.54
N LYS A 126 28.31 -5.83 23.69
CA LYS A 126 29.35 -4.93 23.18
C LYS A 126 29.55 -5.01 21.67
N VAL A 127 28.84 -4.24 20.86
CA VAL A 127 28.92 -4.28 19.38
C VAL A 127 30.10 -3.46 18.88
N SER A 128 30.86 -4.02 17.94
CA SER A 128 31.96 -3.31 17.26
C SER A 128 31.48 -2.72 15.94
N PHE A 129 31.82 -1.47 15.68
CA PHE A 129 31.47 -0.73 14.47
C PHE A 129 32.72 -0.38 13.68
N TYR A 130 32.62 -0.47 12.36
CA TYR A 130 33.72 -0.27 11.41
C TYR A 130 33.25 0.64 10.28
N TYR A 131 33.94 1.77 10.07
CA TYR A 131 33.67 2.67 8.96
C TYR A 131 34.90 2.83 8.07
N ASP A 132 34.74 2.53 6.79
CA ASP A 132 35.74 2.81 5.75
C ASP A 132 35.33 4.06 4.98
N HIS A 133 36.17 5.10 5.05
CA HIS A 133 35.88 6.35 4.36
C HIS A 133 36.05 6.24 2.84
N GLN A 134 36.83 5.29 2.34
CA GLN A 134 37.05 5.13 0.89
C GLN A 134 35.81 4.54 0.20
N SER A 135 35.16 3.55 0.81
CA SER A 135 33.95 2.91 0.27
C SER A 135 32.65 3.44 0.86
N HIS A 136 32.74 4.26 1.92
CA HIS A 136 31.63 4.76 2.72
C HIS A 136 30.80 3.67 3.43
N VAL A 137 31.32 2.45 3.51
CA VAL A 137 30.66 1.35 4.22
C VAL A 137 30.80 1.54 5.72
N ILE A 138 29.67 1.50 6.43
CA ILE A 138 29.58 1.33 7.87
C ILE A 138 29.02 -0.06 8.16
N ALA A 139 29.73 -0.85 8.96
CA ALA A 139 29.35 -2.21 9.33
C ALA A 139 29.44 -2.43 10.84
N ASP A 140 28.68 -3.41 11.33
CA ASP A 140 28.72 -3.91 12.70
C ASP A 140 29.06 -5.41 12.72
N ASP A 141 29.68 -5.89 13.82
CA ASP A 141 30.08 -7.30 13.96
C ASP A 141 28.95 -8.26 14.34
N TYR A 142 27.70 -7.79 14.41
CA TYR A 142 26.55 -8.57 14.87
C TYR A 142 25.60 -8.96 13.74
N ASN A 143 25.15 -8.02 12.90
CA ASN A 143 24.23 -8.26 11.79
C ASN A 143 24.93 -8.75 10.52
N ALA A 144 26.14 -8.24 10.26
CA ALA A 144 26.88 -8.50 9.05
C ALA A 144 28.21 -9.21 9.39
N PRO A 145 28.63 -10.21 8.61
CA PRO A 145 29.94 -10.81 8.81
C PRO A 145 31.04 -9.83 8.38
N LEU A 146 32.06 -9.70 9.22
CA LEU A 146 33.32 -9.07 8.87
C LEU A 146 34.20 -10.10 8.14
N ILE A 147 34.42 -9.88 6.84
CA ILE A 147 35.11 -10.85 5.96
C ILE A 147 36.49 -10.32 5.57
N VAL A 148 37.55 -10.99 5.97
CA VAL A 148 38.93 -10.58 5.67
C VAL A 148 39.61 -11.63 4.80
N ALA A 149 40.16 -11.22 3.65
CA ALA A 149 41.04 -12.07 2.86
C ALA A 149 42.42 -12.13 3.49
N SER A 150 42.76 -13.27 4.07
CA SER A 150 44.04 -13.51 4.73
C SER A 150 44.94 -14.41 3.91
N GLY A 151 46.25 -14.15 3.94
CA GLY A 151 47.20 -14.86 3.12
C GLY A 151 48.62 -14.33 3.22
N ASP A 152 49.53 -14.95 2.47
CA ASP A 152 50.95 -14.58 2.33
C ASP A 152 51.22 -13.32 1.48
N PHE A 153 50.16 -12.56 1.18
CA PHE A 153 50.21 -11.31 0.44
C PHE A 153 49.94 -10.07 1.32
N GLN A 154 49.44 -10.25 2.54
CA GLN A 154 48.90 -9.15 3.35
C GLN A 154 49.97 -8.12 3.78
N THR A 155 51.21 -8.53 3.98
CA THR A 155 52.32 -7.60 4.24
C THR A 155 52.53 -6.59 3.12
N GLN A 156 52.23 -6.96 1.86
CA GLN A 156 52.28 -6.03 0.72
C GLN A 156 51.14 -5.01 0.71
N LEU A 157 50.03 -5.30 1.39
CA LEU A 157 48.97 -4.33 1.63
C LEU A 157 49.34 -3.34 2.75
N GLY A 158 50.40 -3.62 3.51
CA GLY A 158 50.83 -2.86 4.69
C GLY A 158 50.31 -3.42 6.01
N CYS A 159 49.89 -4.69 6.04
CA CYS A 159 49.67 -5.41 7.30
C CYS A 159 51.01 -5.70 8.00
N SER A 160 51.02 -5.81 9.33
CA SER A 160 52.23 -6.05 10.11
C SER A 160 52.80 -7.46 9.93
N LYS A 161 51.96 -8.43 9.55
CA LYS A 161 52.31 -9.83 9.27
C LYS A 161 51.35 -10.41 8.23
N ASP A 162 51.78 -11.51 7.61
CA ASP A 162 50.94 -12.30 6.71
C ASP A 162 49.99 -13.21 7.49
N ASN A 163 48.93 -13.69 6.82
CA ASN A 163 47.89 -14.55 7.39
C ASN A 163 47.24 -13.95 8.64
N ASP A 164 47.10 -12.63 8.70
CA ASP A 164 46.47 -11.93 9.82
C ASP A 164 44.96 -11.77 9.60
N PRO A 165 44.11 -12.49 10.35
CA PRO A 165 42.66 -12.34 10.26
C PRO A 165 42.16 -10.98 10.77
N ALA A 166 42.96 -10.23 11.53
CA ALA A 166 42.57 -8.95 12.10
C ALA A 166 42.94 -7.75 11.20
N CYS A 167 43.69 -7.95 10.12
CA CYS A 167 44.12 -6.87 9.25
C CYS A 167 43.03 -6.49 8.25
N LEU A 168 42.27 -5.42 8.54
CA LEU A 168 41.18 -4.95 7.67
C LEU A 168 41.64 -4.27 6.37
N ARG A 169 42.94 -4.25 6.07
CA ARG A 169 43.42 -3.77 4.76
C ARG A 169 43.00 -4.65 3.59
N SER A 170 42.56 -5.87 3.88
CA SER A 170 41.96 -6.82 2.94
C SER A 170 40.53 -7.17 3.34
N TRP A 171 39.80 -6.21 3.93
CA TRP A 171 38.38 -6.35 4.25
C TRP A 171 37.54 -6.39 2.98
N LEU A 172 36.82 -7.49 2.76
CA LEU A 172 35.83 -7.63 1.70
C LEU A 172 34.54 -6.97 2.17
N GLN A 173 34.04 -6.03 1.37
CA GLN A 173 32.87 -5.19 1.68
C GLN A 173 31.74 -5.43 0.69
N ASP A 174 30.50 -5.27 1.13
CA ASP A 174 29.28 -5.34 0.31
C ASP A 174 28.55 -3.98 0.38
N PRO A 175 29.04 -2.95 -0.32
CA PRO A 175 28.40 -1.64 -0.31
C PRO A 175 27.01 -1.66 -0.94
N GLU A 176 26.68 -2.66 -1.77
CA GLU A 176 25.37 -2.79 -2.42
C GLU A 176 24.31 -3.53 -1.57
N GLY A 177 24.73 -4.30 -0.57
CA GLY A 177 23.87 -5.13 0.27
C GLY A 177 23.29 -6.35 -0.47
N ASP A 178 23.99 -6.89 -1.45
CA ASP A 178 23.51 -8.00 -2.30
C ASP A 178 24.03 -9.38 -1.88
N GLY A 179 24.83 -9.45 -0.81
CA GLY A 179 25.44 -10.67 -0.28
C GLY A 179 26.76 -11.05 -0.95
N ASN A 180 27.27 -10.25 -1.89
CA ASN A 180 28.58 -10.42 -2.50
C ASN A 180 29.57 -9.41 -1.92
N PHE A 181 30.53 -9.91 -1.16
CA PHE A 181 31.57 -9.08 -0.55
C PHE A 181 32.78 -9.02 -1.47
N ALA A 182 33.42 -7.86 -1.62
CA ALA A 182 34.55 -7.70 -2.52
C ALA A 182 35.68 -6.86 -1.90
N PHE A 183 36.91 -7.21 -2.26
CA PHE A 183 38.13 -6.46 -1.99
C PHE A 183 38.99 -6.47 -3.26
N VAL A 184 39.49 -5.30 -3.64
CA VAL A 184 40.33 -5.13 -4.84
C VAL A 184 41.63 -4.48 -4.47
N THR A 185 42.74 -4.99 -5.01
CA THR A 185 44.07 -4.43 -4.75
C THR A 185 44.96 -4.46 -5.98
N LYS A 186 45.79 -3.42 -6.12
CA LYS A 186 46.91 -3.35 -7.07
C LYS A 186 48.26 -3.30 -6.34
N ALA A 187 48.29 -3.59 -5.03
CA ALA A 187 49.52 -3.43 -4.25
C ALA A 187 50.44 -4.66 -4.31
N LEU A 188 50.02 -5.74 -4.98
CA LEU A 188 50.77 -6.99 -5.01
C LEU A 188 51.82 -6.99 -6.13
N LYS A 189 53.02 -7.45 -5.81
CA LYS A 189 54.10 -7.70 -6.77
C LYS A 189 53.87 -9.00 -7.51
N ALA A 190 54.54 -9.18 -8.65
CA ALA A 190 54.53 -10.43 -9.39
C ALA A 190 55.00 -11.58 -8.50
N GLY A 191 54.22 -12.66 -8.45
CA GLY A 191 54.47 -13.75 -7.51
C GLY A 191 53.32 -14.73 -7.40
N LYS A 192 53.58 -15.83 -6.68
CA LYS A 192 52.58 -16.84 -6.34
C LYS A 192 52.21 -16.69 -4.87
N TYR A 193 50.92 -16.57 -4.60
CA TYR A 193 50.38 -16.30 -3.26
C TYR A 193 49.27 -17.28 -2.91
N SER A 194 48.91 -17.32 -1.64
CA SER A 194 47.77 -18.06 -1.10
C SER A 194 46.80 -17.13 -0.38
N VAL A 195 45.51 -17.43 -0.47
CA VAL A 195 44.43 -16.68 0.19
C VAL A 195 43.39 -17.63 0.77
N PHE A 196 42.88 -17.29 1.95
CA PHE A 196 41.66 -17.84 2.52
C PHE A 196 40.88 -16.70 3.18
N LEU A 197 39.58 -16.87 3.35
CA LEU A 197 38.74 -15.87 4.00
C LEU A 197 38.57 -16.22 5.47
N ASN A 198 38.70 -15.23 6.34
CA ASN A 198 38.23 -15.26 7.72
C ASN A 198 36.90 -14.52 7.78
N ILE A 199 35.84 -15.22 8.15
CA ILE A 199 34.47 -14.69 8.23
C ILE A 199 34.11 -14.66 9.71
N ASN A 200 34.00 -13.46 10.26
CA ASN A 200 33.72 -13.23 11.67
C ASN A 200 32.42 -12.46 11.84
N GLN A 201 31.45 -13.10 12.46
CA GLN A 201 30.26 -12.48 13.03
C GLN A 201 30.21 -12.90 14.50
N LYS A 202 29.69 -12.07 15.40
CA LYS A 202 29.74 -12.26 16.86
C LYS A 202 29.58 -13.70 17.36
N THR A 203 28.66 -14.45 16.76
CA THR A 203 28.27 -15.81 17.12
C THR A 203 28.81 -16.88 16.17
N VAL A 204 29.43 -16.49 15.06
CA VAL A 204 29.89 -17.38 13.99
C VAL A 204 31.27 -16.94 13.49
N THR A 205 32.28 -17.77 13.72
CA THR A 205 33.59 -17.66 13.07
C THR A 205 33.79 -18.84 12.12
N SER A 206 34.18 -18.56 10.89
CA SER A 206 34.53 -19.61 9.93
C SER A 206 35.69 -19.18 9.03
N THR A 207 36.40 -20.18 8.49
CA THR A 207 37.49 -19.98 7.53
C THR A 207 37.28 -20.81 6.28
N THR A 208 37.54 -20.22 5.11
CA THR A 208 37.49 -20.98 3.84
C THR A 208 38.76 -21.79 3.65
N LYS A 209 38.71 -22.76 2.72
CA LYS A 209 39.93 -23.46 2.29
C LYS A 209 40.89 -22.49 1.60
N PRO A 210 42.21 -22.58 1.84
CA PRO A 210 43.19 -21.81 1.11
C PRO A 210 43.15 -22.11 -0.39
N GLN A 211 43.20 -21.05 -1.19
CA GLN A 211 43.36 -21.07 -2.64
C GLN A 211 44.66 -20.38 -3.03
N THR A 212 45.29 -20.84 -4.11
CA THR A 212 46.53 -20.27 -4.62
C THR A 212 46.27 -19.44 -5.87
N PHE A 213 46.95 -18.29 -6.01
CA PHE A 213 46.87 -17.44 -7.20
C PHE A 213 48.23 -16.89 -7.62
N ILE A 214 48.28 -16.40 -8.86
CA ILE A 214 49.48 -15.83 -9.47
C ILE A 214 49.20 -14.40 -9.89
N VAL A 215 50.02 -13.48 -9.38
CA VAL A 215 50.10 -12.10 -9.86
C VAL A 215 51.13 -12.08 -10.98
N ALA A 216 50.72 -11.79 -12.21
CA ALA A 216 51.58 -11.96 -13.39
C ALA A 216 52.59 -10.81 -13.54
N LYS A 217 52.19 -9.59 -13.21
CA LYS A 217 53.03 -8.39 -13.21
C LYS A 217 52.80 -7.58 -11.94
N ASP A 218 53.83 -6.83 -11.55
CA ASP A 218 53.73 -5.89 -10.43
C ASP A 218 52.54 -4.96 -10.62
N ASN A 219 51.72 -4.87 -9.58
CA ASN A 219 50.52 -4.04 -9.51
C ASN A 219 49.38 -4.43 -10.45
N ASP A 220 49.37 -5.68 -10.95
CA ASP A 220 48.16 -6.23 -11.55
C ASP A 220 47.00 -6.17 -10.54
N GLU A 221 45.81 -5.87 -11.05
CA GLU A 221 44.61 -5.77 -10.23
C GLU A 221 44.12 -7.15 -9.83
N ILE A 222 44.10 -7.42 -8.52
CA ILE A 222 43.62 -8.66 -7.94
C ILE A 222 42.31 -8.38 -7.24
N TYR A 223 41.29 -9.15 -7.61
CA TYR A 223 39.95 -9.10 -7.04
C TYR A 223 39.71 -10.35 -6.19
N PHE A 224 39.29 -10.12 -4.96
CA PHE A 224 38.81 -11.13 -4.03
C PHE A 224 37.34 -10.87 -3.79
N GLY A 225 36.47 -11.77 -4.22
CA GLY A 225 35.04 -11.74 -4.00
C GLY A 225 34.60 -12.89 -3.09
N TYR A 226 33.48 -12.73 -2.40
CA TYR A 226 32.87 -13.79 -1.63
C TYR A 226 31.36 -13.70 -1.75
N ASP A 227 30.77 -14.73 -2.33
CA ASP A 227 29.31 -14.90 -2.38
C ASP A 227 28.90 -15.64 -1.11
N ILE A 228 28.22 -14.94 -0.19
CA ILE A 228 27.83 -15.51 1.11
C ILE A 228 26.78 -16.63 0.97
N VAL A 229 25.98 -16.59 -0.11
CA VAL A 229 24.90 -17.56 -0.37
C VAL A 229 25.47 -18.86 -0.93
N LYS A 230 26.49 -18.77 -1.79
CA LYS A 230 27.22 -19.94 -2.32
C LYS A 230 28.34 -20.40 -1.39
N LYS A 231 28.75 -19.56 -0.44
CA LYS A 231 29.91 -19.76 0.43
C LYS A 231 31.20 -19.99 -0.38
N GLU A 232 31.35 -19.23 -1.47
CA GLU A 232 32.41 -19.41 -2.45
C GLU A 232 33.29 -18.16 -2.53
N LEU A 233 34.61 -18.36 -2.40
CA LEU A 233 35.63 -17.36 -2.68
C LEU A 233 35.82 -17.27 -4.20
N ILE A 234 35.60 -16.08 -4.75
CA ILE A 234 35.84 -15.72 -6.13
C ILE A 234 37.19 -15.02 -6.19
N LEU A 235 38.10 -15.51 -7.02
CA LEU A 235 39.44 -14.95 -7.16
C LEU A 235 39.71 -14.62 -8.62
N SER A 236 40.06 -13.36 -8.89
CA SER A 236 40.46 -12.94 -10.23
C SER A 236 41.81 -12.22 -10.16
N THR A 237 42.74 -12.67 -10.99
CA THR A 237 44.07 -12.08 -11.16
C THR A 237 44.16 -11.18 -12.39
N THR A 238 43.01 -10.86 -12.99
CA THR A 238 42.90 -10.08 -14.23
C THR A 238 42.02 -8.83 -14.06
N GLY A 239 41.77 -8.43 -12.82
CA GLY A 239 40.92 -7.30 -12.44
C GLY A 239 39.54 -7.68 -11.90
N ALA A 240 38.76 -6.67 -11.51
CA ALA A 240 37.39 -6.85 -11.04
C ALA A 240 36.41 -7.15 -12.19
N PRO A 241 35.47 -8.12 -12.02
CA PRO A 241 34.37 -8.28 -12.95
C PRO A 241 33.54 -6.99 -13.04
N LYS A 242 32.97 -6.70 -14.21
CA LYS A 242 32.11 -5.53 -14.40
C LYS A 242 30.64 -5.91 -14.51
N GLY A 243 29.81 -5.25 -13.70
CA GLY A 243 28.38 -5.52 -13.60
C GLY A 243 28.02 -6.45 -12.44
N SER A 244 26.77 -6.87 -12.36
CA SER A 244 26.28 -7.81 -11.35
C SER A 244 25.13 -8.65 -11.91
N LEU A 245 25.28 -9.97 -11.85
CA LEU A 245 24.22 -10.93 -12.21
C LEU A 245 23.14 -11.07 -11.13
N ALA A 246 23.38 -10.52 -9.93
CA ALA A 246 22.37 -10.45 -8.87
C ALA A 246 21.35 -9.33 -9.12
N LYS A 247 21.71 -8.32 -9.93
CA LYS A 247 20.80 -7.26 -10.39
C LYS A 247 20.15 -7.67 -11.71
N LEU A 248 18.92 -7.21 -11.95
CA LEU A 248 18.16 -7.46 -13.18
C LEU A 248 17.93 -6.14 -13.93
N LYS A 249 18.98 -5.54 -14.49
CA LYS A 249 18.89 -4.20 -15.12
C LYS A 249 18.47 -4.22 -16.59
N ALA A 250 18.52 -5.38 -17.22
CA ALA A 250 17.99 -5.56 -18.56
C ALA A 250 16.54 -6.03 -18.48
N ILE A 251 15.66 -5.47 -19.33
CA ILE A 251 14.23 -5.70 -19.30
C ILE A 251 13.80 -6.24 -20.66
N TRP A 252 13.34 -7.49 -20.70
CA TRP A 252 12.92 -8.15 -21.93
C TRP A 252 11.43 -7.88 -22.18
N VAL A 253 11.14 -6.96 -23.11
CA VAL A 253 9.82 -6.31 -23.24
C VAL A 253 8.88 -6.95 -24.25
N ASN A 254 9.39 -7.75 -25.19
CA ASN A 254 8.60 -8.49 -26.18
C ASN A 254 9.42 -9.66 -26.74
N GLN A 255 8.91 -10.37 -27.74
CA GLN A 255 9.54 -11.59 -28.26
C GLN A 255 11.01 -11.41 -28.69
N ASP A 256 11.40 -10.28 -29.25
CA ASP A 256 12.73 -10.10 -29.85
C ASP A 256 13.56 -8.98 -29.22
N THR A 257 13.07 -8.27 -28.19
CA THR A 257 13.69 -7.02 -27.72
C THR A 257 13.97 -6.99 -26.23
N LEU A 258 15.21 -6.66 -25.88
CA LEU A 258 15.63 -6.26 -24.54
C LEU A 258 15.90 -4.75 -24.49
N LEU A 259 15.51 -4.11 -23.40
CA LEU A 259 15.85 -2.73 -23.07
C LEU A 259 16.87 -2.72 -21.94
N TRP A 260 17.88 -1.86 -22.04
CA TRP A 260 18.89 -1.72 -21.00
C TRP A 260 19.40 -0.28 -20.95
N ASN A 261 19.51 0.27 -19.73
CA ASN A 261 19.95 1.65 -19.49
C ASN A 261 21.47 1.79 -19.62
N ILE A 262 21.96 1.60 -20.83
CA ILE A 262 23.34 1.85 -21.23
C ILE A 262 23.36 2.60 -22.55
N VAL A 263 24.49 3.24 -22.86
CA VAL A 263 24.68 3.89 -24.16
C VAL A 263 24.84 2.82 -25.25
N GLY A 264 23.82 2.66 -26.09
CA GLY A 264 23.82 1.75 -27.22
C GLY A 264 24.71 2.25 -28.36
N SER A 265 25.52 1.37 -28.94
CA SER A 265 26.44 1.68 -30.04
C SER A 265 26.56 0.50 -30.99
N PRO A 266 26.48 0.71 -32.33
CA PRO A 266 26.69 -0.36 -33.29
C PRO A 266 28.14 -0.88 -33.33
N ARG A 267 29.08 -0.22 -32.64
CA ARG A 267 30.48 -0.67 -32.52
C ARG A 267 30.70 -1.66 -31.37
N TYR A 268 29.76 -1.74 -30.44
CA TYR A 268 29.85 -2.62 -29.28
C TYR A 268 29.21 -3.97 -29.60
N LYS A 269 29.61 -4.99 -28.85
CA LYS A 269 29.06 -6.34 -28.93
C LYS A 269 28.16 -6.58 -27.74
N TYR A 270 26.98 -7.12 -28.01
CA TYR A 270 25.97 -7.40 -27.01
C TYR A 270 25.56 -8.86 -27.12
N SER A 271 25.37 -9.51 -25.99
CA SER A 271 24.98 -10.92 -25.97
C SER A 271 24.04 -11.19 -24.80
N LEU A 272 23.04 -12.03 -25.04
CA LEU A 272 22.22 -12.69 -24.03
C LEU A 272 22.78 -14.09 -23.81
N PHE A 273 23.03 -14.46 -22.56
CA PHE A 273 23.44 -15.79 -22.14
C PHE A 273 22.28 -16.46 -21.40
N TYR A 274 22.11 -17.76 -21.61
CA TYR A 274 21.25 -18.58 -20.77
C TYR A 274 21.92 -19.88 -20.32
N SER A 275 21.66 -20.29 -19.08
CA SER A 275 22.15 -21.56 -18.53
C SER A 275 21.01 -22.42 -17.99
N PRO A 276 20.69 -23.55 -18.65
CA PRO A 276 19.69 -24.50 -18.17
C PRO A 276 20.03 -25.14 -16.84
N ASN A 277 21.25 -25.04 -16.30
CA ASN A 277 21.63 -25.58 -15.00
C ASN A 277 22.03 -24.49 -13.99
N ALA A 278 21.71 -23.23 -14.26
CA ALA A 278 22.01 -22.07 -13.40
C ALA A 278 23.51 -21.95 -13.08
N SER A 279 24.35 -22.09 -14.10
CA SER A 279 25.82 -22.11 -14.00
C SER A 279 26.50 -20.87 -14.59
N LEU A 280 25.77 -19.79 -14.90
CA LEU A 280 26.38 -18.56 -15.39
C LEU A 280 27.24 -17.95 -14.30
N ALA A 281 28.46 -17.57 -14.66
CA ALA A 281 29.39 -16.88 -13.77
C ALA A 281 29.86 -15.58 -14.42
N LEU A 282 29.98 -14.54 -13.61
CA LEU A 282 30.56 -13.28 -14.03
C LEU A 282 32.08 -13.31 -13.84
N THR A 283 32.80 -12.99 -14.91
CA THR A 283 34.26 -12.96 -14.98
C THR A 283 34.71 -11.61 -15.52
N THR A 284 36.02 -11.37 -15.56
CA THR A 284 36.62 -10.17 -16.16
C THR A 284 36.39 -10.06 -17.67
N ASP A 285 36.25 -11.21 -18.36
CA ASP A 285 35.90 -11.29 -19.78
C ASP A 285 34.38 -11.23 -20.03
N GLY A 286 33.59 -11.14 -18.95
CA GLY A 286 32.14 -10.93 -18.96
C GLY A 286 31.41 -12.16 -18.45
N VAL A 287 30.25 -12.45 -19.03
CA VAL A 287 29.49 -13.66 -18.68
C VAL A 287 30.14 -14.89 -19.29
N SER A 288 30.32 -15.92 -18.46
CA SER A 288 30.86 -17.23 -18.83
C SER A 288 29.89 -18.35 -18.43
N GLY A 289 30.02 -19.49 -19.11
CA GLY A 289 29.07 -20.60 -18.99
C GLY A 289 27.80 -20.38 -19.81
N GLY A 290 27.03 -21.46 -20.00
CA GLY A 290 25.76 -21.41 -20.73
C GLY A 290 25.89 -21.26 -22.24
N ILE A 291 24.79 -20.84 -22.86
CA ILE A 291 24.62 -20.71 -24.31
C ILE A 291 24.44 -19.23 -24.65
N GLU A 292 25.19 -18.75 -25.64
CA GLU A 292 25.19 -17.36 -26.10
C GLU A 292 24.19 -17.14 -27.25
N ILE A 293 23.47 -16.03 -27.18
CA ILE A 293 22.60 -15.47 -28.21
C ILE A 293 23.09 -14.04 -28.52
N PRO A 294 23.65 -13.79 -29.71
CA PRO A 294 24.05 -12.44 -30.10
C PRO A 294 22.88 -11.47 -30.13
N LEU A 295 23.10 -10.25 -29.66
CA LEU A 295 22.12 -9.16 -29.70
C LEU A 295 22.61 -8.03 -30.61
N THR A 296 21.69 -7.39 -31.33
CA THR A 296 21.98 -6.23 -32.18
C THR A 296 21.39 -4.95 -31.59
N TYR A 297 22.20 -3.91 -31.44
CA TYR A 297 21.68 -2.60 -31.03
C TYR A 297 20.73 -2.01 -32.09
N SER A 298 19.54 -1.60 -31.66
CA SER A 298 18.49 -1.00 -32.49
C SER A 298 18.33 0.49 -32.21
N ARG A 299 18.70 1.33 -33.18
CA ARG A 299 18.49 2.79 -33.10
C ARG A 299 17.02 3.19 -33.17
N SER A 300 16.18 2.37 -33.80
CA SER A 300 14.73 2.61 -33.88
C SER A 300 14.00 2.28 -32.57
N GLY A 301 14.72 1.84 -31.53
CA GLY A 301 14.14 1.48 -30.25
C GLY A 301 13.43 0.11 -30.30
N PRO A 302 12.52 -0.15 -29.34
CA PRO A 302 11.84 -1.43 -29.21
C PRO A 302 10.76 -1.69 -30.27
N GLY A 303 10.27 -0.65 -30.94
CA GLY A 303 9.09 -0.71 -31.80
C GLY A 303 7.78 -0.73 -31.01
N GLY A 304 6.65 -0.51 -31.71
CA GLY A 304 5.31 -0.47 -31.10
C GLY A 304 5.15 0.63 -30.04
N ASP A 305 4.22 0.42 -29.12
CA ASP A 305 3.85 1.37 -28.06
C ASP A 305 4.60 1.13 -26.74
N VAL A 306 5.74 0.42 -26.73
CA VAL A 306 6.45 0.01 -25.49
C VAL A 306 6.78 1.20 -24.58
N PHE A 307 7.41 2.27 -25.10
CA PHE A 307 7.72 3.46 -24.29
C PHE A 307 6.49 4.28 -23.90
N LYS A 308 5.41 4.20 -24.68
CA LYS A 308 4.14 4.86 -24.35
C LYS A 308 3.45 4.16 -23.18
N ASN A 309 3.45 2.82 -23.19
CA ASN A 309 2.86 2.00 -22.15
C ASN A 309 3.77 1.88 -20.92
N ASN A 310 5.08 2.10 -21.09
CA ASN A 310 6.08 2.06 -20.02
C ASN A 310 6.95 3.34 -20.04
N PRO A 311 6.40 4.53 -19.69
CA PRO A 311 7.12 5.80 -19.78
C PRO A 311 8.44 5.83 -19.02
N TYR A 312 8.52 5.13 -17.88
CA TYR A 312 9.74 5.01 -17.07
C TYR A 312 10.94 4.38 -17.81
N LEU A 313 10.70 3.67 -18.92
CA LEU A 313 11.75 3.07 -19.76
C LEU A 313 12.26 4.02 -20.86
N ALA A 314 11.69 5.22 -20.98
CA ALA A 314 12.11 6.19 -21.98
C ALA A 314 13.62 6.49 -21.85
N GLY A 315 14.33 6.46 -22.97
CA GLY A 315 15.78 6.67 -23.03
C GLY A 315 16.63 5.39 -22.92
N PHE A 316 16.04 4.24 -22.61
CA PHE A 316 16.76 2.96 -22.61
C PHE A 316 17.13 2.56 -24.04
N SER A 317 18.31 1.94 -24.20
CA SER A 317 18.73 1.40 -25.49
C SER A 317 18.06 0.05 -25.76
N ALA A 318 17.68 -0.19 -27.00
CA ALA A 318 17.04 -1.43 -27.43
C ALA A 318 18.03 -2.40 -28.10
N PHE A 319 17.92 -3.68 -27.76
CA PHE A 319 18.77 -4.75 -28.25
C PHE A 319 17.91 -5.90 -28.78
N LYS A 320 18.14 -6.28 -30.03
CA LYS A 320 17.31 -7.21 -30.79
C LYS A 320 17.94 -8.59 -30.89
N ILE A 321 17.12 -9.63 -30.70
CA ILE A 321 17.44 -11.02 -31.01
C ILE A 321 17.13 -11.27 -32.49
N ALA A 322 18.04 -11.95 -33.19
CA ALA A 322 17.84 -12.28 -34.60
C ALA A 322 16.73 -13.32 -34.79
N GLN A 323 16.01 -13.26 -35.91
CA GLN A 323 14.88 -14.16 -36.20
C GLN A 323 15.21 -15.66 -36.02
N PRO A 324 16.35 -16.17 -36.53
CA PRO A 324 16.71 -17.59 -36.36
C PRO A 324 16.89 -18.01 -34.89
N ASP A 325 17.31 -17.08 -34.03
CA ASP A 325 17.56 -17.34 -32.60
C ASP A 325 16.29 -17.30 -31.75
N LEU A 326 15.16 -16.82 -32.29
CA LEU A 326 13.88 -16.81 -31.56
C LEU A 326 13.41 -18.22 -31.15
N THR A 327 13.86 -19.25 -31.86
CA THR A 327 13.60 -20.67 -31.52
C THR A 327 14.23 -21.10 -30.19
N LYS A 328 15.24 -20.36 -29.68
CA LYS A 328 15.92 -20.62 -28.40
C LYS A 328 15.20 -20.02 -27.19
N ILE A 329 14.24 -19.10 -27.42
CA ILE A 329 13.57 -18.35 -26.36
C ILE A 329 12.86 -19.27 -25.34
N PRO A 330 12.10 -20.31 -25.76
CA PRO A 330 11.44 -21.20 -24.80
C PRO A 330 12.39 -21.83 -23.78
N ASP A 331 13.60 -22.22 -24.21
CA ASP A 331 14.63 -22.80 -23.34
C ASP A 331 15.32 -21.72 -22.50
N ALA A 332 15.58 -20.55 -23.08
CA ALA A 332 16.17 -19.41 -22.38
C ALA A 332 15.28 -18.94 -21.21
N LEU A 333 13.96 -18.81 -21.42
CA LEU A 333 13.02 -18.35 -20.39
C LEU A 333 12.84 -19.33 -19.22
N ARG A 334 13.32 -20.57 -19.35
CA ARG A 334 13.29 -21.60 -18.29
C ARG A 334 14.67 -21.79 -17.61
N SER A 335 15.59 -20.87 -17.88
CA SER A 335 17.00 -20.93 -17.52
C SER A 335 17.42 -19.69 -16.72
N GLN A 336 18.62 -19.73 -16.14
CA GLN A 336 19.29 -18.51 -15.67
C GLN A 336 19.62 -17.62 -16.88
N LEU A 337 19.40 -16.31 -16.78
CA LEU A 337 19.61 -15.34 -17.87
C LEU A 337 20.59 -14.24 -17.46
N ALA A 338 21.43 -13.80 -18.39
CA ALA A 338 22.27 -12.62 -18.22
C ALA A 338 22.56 -11.94 -19.56
N VAL A 339 22.73 -10.63 -19.57
CA VAL A 339 23.27 -9.89 -20.71
C VAL A 339 24.65 -9.34 -20.40
N VAL A 340 25.45 -9.13 -21.44
CA VAL A 340 26.76 -8.49 -21.36
C VAL A 340 26.95 -7.54 -22.54
N VAL A 341 27.59 -6.40 -22.28
CA VAL A 341 28.11 -5.49 -23.31
C VAL A 341 29.64 -5.47 -23.28
N ARG A 342 30.24 -5.54 -24.47
CA ARG A 342 31.67 -5.39 -24.69
C ARG A 342 31.94 -4.26 -25.68
N ASP A 343 33.00 -3.49 -25.44
CA ASP A 343 33.43 -2.43 -26.35
C ASP A 343 34.06 -2.99 -27.65
N ASP A 344 34.53 -2.10 -28.52
CA ASP A 344 35.17 -2.44 -29.79
C ASP A 344 36.54 -3.16 -29.62
N LYS A 345 37.08 -3.17 -28.39
CA LYS A 345 38.29 -3.89 -27.99
C LYS A 345 37.97 -5.17 -27.22
N ASN A 346 36.72 -5.62 -27.23
CA ASN A 346 36.18 -6.76 -26.45
C ASN A 346 36.27 -6.60 -24.92
N LYS A 347 36.53 -5.40 -24.39
CA LYS A 347 36.53 -5.18 -22.94
C LYS A 347 35.08 -5.09 -22.44
N VAL A 348 34.78 -5.77 -21.35
CA VAL A 348 33.47 -5.69 -20.70
C VAL A 348 33.20 -4.26 -20.25
N ILE A 349 32.02 -3.76 -20.58
CA ILE A 349 31.50 -2.49 -20.09
C ILE A 349 30.60 -2.76 -18.87
N ASP A 350 29.63 -3.66 -18.99
CA ASP A 350 28.67 -4.03 -17.95
C ASP A 350 28.06 -5.42 -18.25
N ALA A 351 27.49 -6.06 -17.23
CA ALA A 351 26.74 -7.30 -17.32
C ALA A 351 25.66 -7.37 -16.22
N THR A 352 24.50 -7.94 -16.53
CA THR A 352 23.37 -7.96 -15.59
C THR A 352 22.40 -9.10 -15.89
N GLY A 353 21.60 -9.52 -14.92
CA GLY A 353 20.45 -10.40 -15.16
C GLY A 353 19.30 -9.70 -15.90
N VAL A 354 18.23 -10.45 -16.15
CA VAL A 354 17.14 -10.01 -17.06
C VAL A 354 15.78 -10.13 -16.38
N GLN A 355 14.97 -9.07 -16.42
CA GLN A 355 13.55 -9.09 -16.09
C GLN A 355 12.76 -9.59 -17.30
N THR A 356 11.85 -10.57 -17.10
CA THR A 356 11.25 -11.35 -18.19
C THR A 356 9.75 -11.15 -18.38
N ALA A 357 9.09 -10.29 -17.59
CA ALA A 357 7.63 -10.19 -17.61
C ALA A 357 7.05 -9.85 -19.00
N GLY A 358 7.61 -8.86 -19.70
CA GLY A 358 7.12 -8.45 -21.02
C GLY A 358 7.23 -9.52 -22.10
N VAL A 359 8.33 -10.28 -22.12
CA VAL A 359 8.46 -11.42 -23.05
C VAL A 359 7.55 -12.58 -22.66
N LEU A 360 7.34 -12.85 -21.37
CA LEU A 360 6.38 -13.87 -20.91
C LEU A 360 4.95 -13.54 -21.38
N ASP A 361 4.54 -12.28 -21.29
CA ASP A 361 3.25 -11.83 -21.85
C ASP A 361 3.19 -12.03 -23.37
N ALA A 362 4.27 -11.67 -24.08
CA ALA A 362 4.31 -11.80 -25.53
C ALA A 362 4.20 -13.25 -26.03
N VAL A 363 4.70 -14.23 -25.27
CA VAL A 363 4.80 -15.63 -25.73
C VAL A 363 3.86 -16.62 -25.03
N TYR A 364 3.41 -16.34 -23.80
CA TYR A 364 2.70 -17.31 -22.97
C TYR A 364 1.40 -16.77 -22.34
N THR A 365 0.89 -15.61 -22.76
CA THR A 365 -0.44 -15.15 -22.30
C THR A 365 -1.49 -16.23 -22.54
N TYR A 366 -2.30 -16.51 -21.52
CA TYR A 366 -3.29 -17.59 -21.55
C TYR A 366 -4.65 -17.09 -21.05
N SER A 367 -5.68 -17.28 -21.87
CA SER A 367 -7.05 -16.81 -21.57
C SER A 367 -7.97 -17.89 -20.99
N GLY A 368 -7.56 -19.16 -21.00
CA GLY A 368 -8.39 -20.27 -20.51
C GLY A 368 -8.44 -20.37 -18.98
N ASN A 369 -9.11 -21.40 -18.49
CA ASN A 369 -9.31 -21.63 -17.04
C ASN A 369 -8.00 -22.06 -16.36
N LEU A 370 -7.78 -21.54 -15.16
CA LEU A 370 -6.72 -21.91 -14.20
C LEU A 370 -7.36 -22.36 -12.88
N GLY A 371 -6.57 -22.99 -12.01
CA GLY A 371 -7.07 -23.61 -10.78
C GLY A 371 -7.72 -24.97 -11.04
N VAL A 372 -8.74 -25.29 -10.24
CA VAL A 372 -9.47 -26.57 -10.29
C VAL A 372 -10.74 -26.41 -11.13
N GLU A 373 -10.90 -27.26 -12.14
CA GLU A 373 -12.12 -27.36 -12.94
C GLU A 373 -12.68 -28.78 -12.88
N PHE A 374 -13.99 -28.93 -12.70
CA PHE A 374 -14.65 -30.24 -12.68
C PHE A 374 -15.35 -30.53 -14.01
N THR A 375 -15.20 -31.75 -14.51
CA THR A 375 -15.97 -32.27 -15.65
C THR A 375 -16.49 -33.66 -15.28
N HIS A 376 -17.81 -33.83 -15.23
CA HIS A 376 -18.47 -35.06 -14.78
C HIS A 376 -17.90 -35.60 -13.45
N GLY A 377 -17.63 -34.70 -12.49
CA GLY A 377 -17.06 -35.03 -11.17
C GLY A 377 -15.55 -35.31 -11.14
N THR A 378 -14.86 -35.26 -12.28
CA THR A 378 -13.40 -35.44 -12.35
C THR A 378 -12.71 -34.08 -12.33
N PRO A 379 -11.80 -33.80 -11.37
CA PRO A 379 -11.08 -32.53 -11.32
C PRO A 379 -9.89 -32.51 -12.29
N THR A 380 -9.69 -31.39 -12.97
CA THR A 380 -8.47 -31.05 -13.71
C THR A 380 -7.84 -29.82 -13.08
N LEU A 381 -6.58 -29.95 -12.67
CA LEU A 381 -5.79 -28.88 -12.04
C LEU A 381 -4.91 -28.23 -13.11
N ARG A 382 -4.89 -26.90 -13.16
CA ARG A 382 -4.09 -26.12 -14.10
C ARG A 382 -3.39 -24.95 -13.41
N VAL A 383 -2.08 -24.82 -13.64
CA VAL A 383 -1.28 -23.70 -13.14
C VAL A 383 -0.43 -23.11 -14.26
N TRP A 384 -0.41 -21.78 -14.37
CA TRP A 384 0.45 -21.08 -15.31
C TRP A 384 1.85 -20.94 -14.71
N ALA A 385 2.82 -21.69 -15.26
CA ALA A 385 4.20 -21.71 -14.78
C ALA A 385 5.17 -21.83 -15.96
N PRO A 386 5.23 -20.81 -16.84
CA PRO A 386 5.93 -20.88 -18.13
C PRO A 386 7.44 -21.06 -17.99
N THR A 387 8.03 -20.50 -16.92
CA THR A 387 9.47 -20.56 -16.60
C THR A 387 9.87 -21.82 -15.83
N ALA A 388 8.89 -22.59 -15.33
CA ALA A 388 9.17 -23.79 -14.57
C ALA A 388 9.84 -24.87 -15.42
N LYS A 389 10.77 -25.58 -14.81
CA LYS A 389 11.43 -26.75 -15.37
C LYS A 389 10.56 -28.00 -15.26
N SER A 390 9.94 -28.18 -14.10
CA SER A 390 8.98 -29.24 -13.87
C SER A 390 7.91 -28.75 -12.89
N VAL A 391 6.70 -29.26 -13.06
CA VAL A 391 5.61 -29.09 -12.12
C VAL A 391 4.97 -30.45 -11.88
N GLY A 392 4.74 -30.78 -10.61
CA GLY A 392 3.85 -31.87 -10.21
C GLY A 392 2.85 -31.39 -9.17
N VAL A 393 1.85 -32.20 -8.89
CA VAL A 393 0.92 -31.98 -7.78
C VAL A 393 1.12 -33.06 -6.73
N ARG A 394 1.11 -32.68 -5.45
CA ARG A 394 1.05 -33.60 -4.32
C ARG A 394 -0.36 -33.61 -3.75
N ILE A 395 -0.99 -34.77 -3.74
CA ILE A 395 -2.35 -34.96 -3.21
C ILE A 395 -2.28 -35.58 -1.81
N TYR A 396 -2.99 -34.98 -0.86
CA TYR A 396 -3.04 -35.37 0.54
C TYR A 396 -4.48 -35.77 0.92
N GLU A 397 -4.64 -36.92 1.57
CA GLU A 397 -5.95 -37.40 2.02
C GLU A 397 -6.58 -36.49 3.08
N ARG A 398 -5.74 -35.81 3.88
CA ARG A 398 -6.15 -34.89 4.95
C ARG A 398 -5.17 -33.73 5.07
N ALA A 399 -5.63 -32.62 5.67
CA ALA A 399 -4.84 -31.41 5.86
C ALA A 399 -3.58 -31.60 6.73
N ASP A 400 -3.66 -32.45 7.76
CA ASP A 400 -2.60 -32.71 8.76
C ASP A 400 -1.44 -33.56 8.22
N LEU A 401 -1.61 -34.21 7.07
CA LEU A 401 -0.57 -35.07 6.50
C LEU A 401 0.59 -34.26 5.93
N MET A 402 1.81 -34.69 6.25
CA MET A 402 3.05 -34.08 5.78
C MET A 402 3.50 -34.64 4.42
N VAL A 403 3.07 -35.85 4.06
CA VAL A 403 3.46 -36.54 2.83
C VAL A 403 2.22 -36.80 1.98
N GLY A 404 2.23 -36.29 0.75
CA GLY A 404 1.19 -36.50 -0.26
C GLY A 404 1.70 -37.29 -1.46
N ASN A 405 0.78 -37.96 -2.16
CA ASN A 405 1.05 -38.72 -3.38
C ASN A 405 1.40 -37.76 -4.53
N TYR A 406 2.56 -37.96 -5.16
CA TYR A 406 3.05 -37.10 -6.23
C TYR A 406 2.53 -37.56 -7.60
N TYR A 407 2.02 -36.61 -8.38
CA TYR A 407 1.59 -36.80 -9.77
C TYR A 407 2.26 -35.76 -10.66
N PRO A 408 3.03 -36.16 -11.69
CA PRO A 408 3.64 -35.20 -12.61
C PRO A 408 2.56 -34.51 -13.46
N MET A 409 2.74 -33.21 -13.72
CA MET A 409 1.86 -32.45 -14.60
C MET A 409 2.46 -32.38 -16.01
N THR A 410 1.61 -32.24 -17.02
CA THR A 410 2.01 -32.07 -18.42
C THR A 410 2.01 -30.59 -18.79
N ARG A 411 3.13 -30.08 -19.30
CA ARG A 411 3.25 -28.70 -19.82
C ARG A 411 2.67 -28.60 -21.23
N ASP A 412 1.83 -27.60 -21.46
CA ASP A 412 1.52 -27.10 -22.79
C ASP A 412 2.64 -26.18 -23.26
N VAL A 413 3.27 -26.53 -24.39
CA VAL A 413 4.43 -25.80 -24.91
C VAL A 413 4.11 -24.39 -25.38
N THR A 414 2.87 -24.14 -25.80
CA THR A 414 2.43 -22.87 -26.39
C THR A 414 1.98 -21.86 -25.35
N THR A 415 1.39 -22.32 -24.24
CA THR A 415 0.83 -21.44 -23.20
C THR A 415 1.66 -21.42 -21.93
N GLY A 416 2.57 -22.38 -21.73
CA GLY A 416 3.30 -22.52 -20.48
C GLY A 416 2.46 -23.02 -19.29
N VAL A 417 1.20 -23.40 -19.54
CA VAL A 417 0.30 -23.98 -18.54
C VAL A 417 0.66 -25.43 -18.29
N TRP A 418 0.70 -25.83 -17.03
CA TRP A 418 0.85 -27.21 -16.59
C TRP A 418 -0.51 -27.76 -16.19
N ARG A 419 -0.82 -29.00 -16.58
CA ARG A 419 -2.10 -29.64 -16.27
C ARG A 419 -1.96 -31.08 -15.80
N VAL A 420 -2.89 -31.50 -14.94
CA VAL A 420 -3.15 -32.91 -14.63
C VAL A 420 -4.64 -33.14 -14.43
N THR A 421 -5.17 -34.19 -15.04
CA THR A 421 -6.53 -34.65 -14.80
C THR A 421 -6.47 -35.76 -13.76
N GLY A 422 -7.17 -35.55 -12.65
CA GLY A 422 -7.20 -36.46 -11.53
C GLY A 422 -8.21 -37.59 -11.68
N GLN A 423 -8.65 -38.12 -10.54
CA GLN A 423 -9.74 -39.09 -10.43
C GLN A 423 -10.89 -38.46 -9.64
N THR A 424 -12.12 -38.96 -9.79
CA THR A 424 -13.30 -38.45 -9.06
C THR A 424 -13.08 -38.41 -7.54
N GLY A 425 -12.37 -39.39 -6.99
CA GLY A 425 -12.01 -39.45 -5.57
C GLY A 425 -11.03 -38.38 -5.10
N TRP A 426 -10.50 -37.50 -5.97
CA TRP A 426 -9.68 -36.35 -5.56
C TRP A 426 -10.51 -35.21 -4.98
N LYS A 427 -11.82 -35.18 -5.20
CA LYS A 427 -12.70 -34.19 -4.60
C LYS A 427 -12.55 -34.18 -3.08
N ASN A 428 -12.46 -32.98 -2.50
CA ASN A 428 -12.23 -32.69 -1.08
C ASN A 428 -10.84 -33.06 -0.54
N LYS A 429 -9.93 -33.60 -1.35
CA LYS A 429 -8.52 -33.79 -0.95
C LYS A 429 -7.76 -32.48 -0.99
N TYR A 430 -6.64 -32.44 -0.27
CA TYR A 430 -5.76 -31.29 -0.21
C TYR A 430 -4.59 -31.46 -1.19
N TYR A 431 -3.99 -30.35 -1.62
CA TYR A 431 -2.87 -30.39 -2.54
C TYR A 431 -1.91 -29.21 -2.40
N LEU A 432 -0.69 -29.45 -2.91
CA LEU A 432 0.34 -28.45 -3.18
C LEU A 432 0.93 -28.72 -4.56
N TYR A 433 1.28 -27.66 -5.28
CA TYR A 433 2.18 -27.78 -6.42
C TYR A 433 3.61 -27.96 -5.95
N GLU A 434 4.33 -28.89 -6.57
CA GLU A 434 5.77 -29.03 -6.48
C GLU A 434 6.38 -28.42 -7.75
N VAL A 435 6.96 -27.22 -7.64
CA VAL A 435 7.48 -26.44 -8.76
C VAL A 435 9.00 -26.38 -8.69
N GLN A 436 9.69 -26.85 -9.74
CA GLN A 436 11.13 -26.59 -9.89
C GLN A 436 11.35 -25.45 -10.87
N VAL A 437 11.95 -24.34 -10.44
CA VAL A 437 12.09 -23.11 -11.24
C VAL A 437 13.37 -22.37 -10.88
N TYR A 438 13.97 -21.68 -11.86
CA TYR A 438 15.09 -20.78 -11.58
C TYR A 438 14.59 -19.53 -10.86
N VAL A 439 15.17 -19.20 -9.71
CA VAL A 439 14.84 -18.01 -8.93
C VAL A 439 16.01 -17.01 -9.04
N PRO A 440 15.82 -15.87 -9.72
CA PRO A 440 16.91 -14.91 -9.91
C PRO A 440 17.55 -14.44 -8.60
N LYS A 441 16.74 -14.19 -7.57
CA LYS A 441 17.21 -13.70 -6.27
C LYS A 441 18.14 -14.66 -5.54
N THR A 442 17.93 -15.98 -5.66
CA THR A 442 18.81 -16.99 -5.03
C THR A 442 19.92 -17.46 -5.96
N GLY A 443 19.83 -17.16 -7.26
CA GLY A 443 20.74 -17.63 -8.28
C GLY A 443 20.66 -19.15 -8.53
N LYS A 444 19.62 -19.83 -8.03
CA LYS A 444 19.51 -21.30 -8.02
C LYS A 444 18.21 -21.76 -8.67
N ILE A 445 18.18 -23.06 -8.97
CA ILE A 445 16.93 -23.76 -9.31
C ILE A 445 16.32 -24.23 -8.01
N GLU A 446 15.27 -23.56 -7.57
CA GLU A 446 14.58 -23.88 -6.32
C GLU A 446 13.52 -24.94 -6.56
N LYS A 447 13.22 -25.70 -5.51
CA LYS A 447 12.13 -26.67 -5.46
C LYS A 447 11.11 -26.18 -4.43
N ASN A 448 10.01 -25.63 -4.94
CA ASN A 448 8.96 -25.01 -4.14
C ASN A 448 7.79 -25.95 -3.92
N PHE A 449 7.26 -25.96 -2.71
CA PHE A 449 5.95 -26.51 -2.38
C PHE A 449 5.02 -25.34 -2.12
N VAL A 450 3.99 -25.19 -2.94
CA VAL A 450 3.21 -23.96 -2.99
C VAL A 450 1.74 -24.26 -3.25
N THR A 451 0.87 -23.51 -2.58
CA THR A 451 -0.58 -23.53 -2.81
C THR A 451 -0.93 -22.98 -4.20
N ASP A 452 -2.17 -23.20 -4.62
CA ASP A 452 -2.66 -22.68 -5.90
C ASP A 452 -3.04 -21.19 -5.77
N PRO A 453 -2.54 -20.30 -6.65
CA PRO A 453 -3.00 -18.91 -6.74
C PRO A 453 -4.51 -18.76 -6.95
N TYR A 454 -5.14 -19.75 -7.57
CA TYR A 454 -6.59 -19.85 -7.82
C TYR A 454 -7.29 -20.71 -6.76
N SER A 455 -6.73 -20.82 -5.55
CA SER A 455 -7.38 -21.52 -4.44
C SER A 455 -8.73 -20.89 -4.13
N ILE A 456 -9.73 -21.75 -3.96
CA ILE A 456 -11.10 -21.41 -3.53
C ILE A 456 -11.44 -21.98 -2.15
N SER A 457 -10.57 -22.84 -1.62
CA SER A 457 -10.67 -23.46 -0.29
C SER A 457 -9.28 -23.93 0.15
N LEU A 458 -9.04 -23.88 1.45
CA LEU A 458 -7.73 -24.04 2.07
C LEU A 458 -7.84 -24.88 3.35
N SER A 459 -6.75 -25.56 3.72
CA SER A 459 -6.58 -26.06 5.08
C SER A 459 -6.36 -24.90 6.06
N PRO A 460 -6.47 -25.11 7.39
CA PRO A 460 -6.12 -24.07 8.36
C PRO A 460 -4.73 -23.48 8.11
N ASN A 461 -4.60 -22.17 8.31
CA ASN A 461 -3.40 -21.36 8.06
C ASN A 461 -2.89 -21.44 6.61
N SER A 462 -3.77 -21.83 5.69
CA SER A 462 -3.51 -21.77 4.24
C SER A 462 -2.28 -22.57 3.83
N VAL A 463 -2.01 -23.66 4.57
CA VAL A 463 -0.86 -24.55 4.36
C VAL A 463 -1.03 -25.43 3.13
N LYS A 464 -2.26 -25.74 2.71
CA LYS A 464 -2.59 -26.55 1.53
C LYS A 464 -3.89 -26.07 0.88
N SER A 465 -3.94 -26.08 -0.45
CA SER A 465 -5.17 -25.87 -1.23
C SER A 465 -6.08 -27.09 -1.12
N GLN A 466 -7.39 -26.92 -1.29
CA GLN A 466 -8.36 -28.01 -1.33
C GLN A 466 -9.06 -28.11 -2.70
N ILE A 467 -9.28 -29.33 -3.19
CA ILE A 467 -9.96 -29.61 -4.45
C ILE A 467 -11.48 -29.58 -4.21
N VAL A 468 -12.10 -28.42 -4.42
CA VAL A 468 -13.53 -28.19 -4.12
C VAL A 468 -14.29 -27.75 -5.37
N ASP A 469 -15.55 -28.16 -5.49
CA ASP A 469 -16.46 -27.70 -6.54
C ASP A 469 -17.45 -26.68 -5.94
N LEU A 470 -17.30 -25.39 -6.25
CA LEU A 470 -18.17 -24.33 -5.70
C LEU A 470 -19.64 -24.47 -6.13
N ASP A 471 -19.92 -25.25 -7.16
CA ASP A 471 -21.29 -25.52 -7.62
C ASP A 471 -21.96 -26.67 -6.88
N ASP A 472 -21.23 -27.41 -6.03
CA ASP A 472 -21.78 -28.47 -5.20
C ASP A 472 -22.92 -27.94 -4.31
N PRO A 473 -24.14 -28.54 -4.39
CA PRO A 473 -25.26 -28.17 -3.54
C PRO A 473 -24.94 -28.18 -2.03
N ILE A 474 -24.02 -29.03 -1.56
CA ILE A 474 -23.67 -29.10 -0.13
C ILE A 474 -22.96 -27.83 0.37
N LEU A 475 -22.45 -26.99 -0.53
CA LEU A 475 -21.77 -25.74 -0.20
C LEU A 475 -22.67 -24.51 -0.34
N LYS A 476 -23.97 -24.70 -0.59
CA LYS A 476 -24.93 -23.61 -0.84
C LYS A 476 -25.99 -23.59 0.26
N PRO A 477 -26.23 -22.46 0.93
CA PRO A 477 -27.31 -22.39 1.91
C PRO A 477 -28.68 -22.54 1.23
N VAL A 478 -29.68 -22.92 2.02
CA VAL A 478 -31.05 -23.08 1.51
C VAL A 478 -31.51 -21.79 0.83
N GLY A 479 -32.01 -21.91 -0.41
CA GLY A 479 -32.48 -20.76 -1.20
C GLY A 479 -31.40 -19.94 -1.90
N TRP A 480 -30.12 -20.33 -1.84
CA TRP A 480 -29.00 -19.61 -2.47
C TRP A 480 -29.21 -19.28 -3.96
N GLU A 481 -29.66 -20.27 -4.75
CA GLU A 481 -29.87 -20.09 -6.19
C GLU A 481 -30.92 -19.02 -6.50
N ASN A 482 -31.91 -18.89 -5.64
CA ASN A 482 -33.02 -17.95 -5.77
C ASN A 482 -32.86 -16.69 -4.89
N LEU A 483 -31.65 -16.45 -4.37
CA LEU A 483 -31.38 -15.28 -3.53
C LEU A 483 -31.68 -14.00 -4.29
N LYS A 484 -32.69 -13.27 -3.84
CA LYS A 484 -33.04 -11.95 -4.38
C LYS A 484 -32.20 -10.88 -3.70
N LYS A 485 -31.64 -9.99 -4.51
CA LYS A 485 -30.90 -8.83 -4.01
C LYS A 485 -31.87 -7.70 -3.60
N PRO A 486 -31.54 -6.91 -2.57
CA PRO A 486 -32.23 -5.65 -2.31
C PRO A 486 -32.28 -4.78 -3.58
N ALA A 487 -33.42 -4.13 -3.82
CA ALA A 487 -33.58 -3.31 -5.02
C ALA A 487 -32.58 -2.15 -5.02
N LEU A 488 -31.99 -1.89 -6.19
CA LEU A 488 -31.09 -0.77 -6.44
C LEU A 488 -31.44 -0.24 -7.82
N ALA A 489 -31.97 0.99 -7.91
CA ALA A 489 -32.42 1.55 -9.17
C ALA A 489 -31.24 2.18 -9.92
N THR A 490 -30.46 3.01 -9.21
CA THR A 490 -29.22 3.60 -9.73
C THR A 490 -28.11 3.58 -8.67
N PRO A 491 -26.84 3.71 -9.06
CA PRO A 491 -25.72 3.73 -8.10
C PRO A 491 -25.75 4.88 -7.08
N GLU A 492 -26.41 6.00 -7.36
CA GLU A 492 -26.51 7.14 -6.43
C GLU A 492 -27.46 6.86 -5.24
N ASP A 493 -28.25 5.80 -5.33
CA ASP A 493 -29.05 5.24 -4.23
C ASP A 493 -28.19 4.54 -3.17
N ILE A 494 -26.91 4.30 -3.47
CA ILE A 494 -25.98 3.63 -2.57
C ILE A 494 -25.69 4.53 -1.36
N VAL A 495 -25.73 3.93 -0.18
CA VAL A 495 -25.19 4.46 1.08
C VAL A 495 -24.42 3.31 1.73
N ILE A 496 -23.13 3.51 1.96
CA ILE A 496 -22.18 2.48 2.37
C ILE A 496 -21.87 2.62 3.86
N TYR A 497 -21.82 1.49 4.56
CA TYR A 497 -21.37 1.37 5.93
C TYR A 497 -20.22 0.36 6.00
N GLU A 498 -19.01 0.83 6.28
CA GLU A 498 -17.77 0.03 6.31
C GLU A 498 -17.59 -0.65 7.66
N LEU A 499 -17.50 -1.98 7.66
CA LEU A 499 -17.56 -2.83 8.84
C LEU A 499 -16.52 -3.96 8.78
N HIS A 500 -15.89 -4.25 9.91
CA HIS A 500 -15.01 -5.40 10.07
C HIS A 500 -15.78 -6.58 10.71
N VAL A 501 -15.52 -7.81 10.25
CA VAL A 501 -16.23 -9.02 10.72
C VAL A 501 -16.04 -9.25 12.21
N ARG A 502 -14.83 -9.02 12.72
CA ARG A 502 -14.55 -9.17 14.15
C ARG A 502 -15.16 -8.07 14.99
N ASP A 503 -15.01 -6.81 14.57
CA ASP A 503 -15.58 -5.64 15.24
C ASP A 503 -17.09 -5.80 15.40
N PHE A 504 -17.74 -6.36 14.37
CA PHE A 504 -19.19 -6.55 14.35
C PHE A 504 -19.72 -7.37 15.53
N SER A 505 -19.00 -8.39 16.01
CA SER A 505 -19.63 -9.35 16.93
C SER A 505 -18.75 -9.85 18.07
N ASN A 506 -17.45 -9.57 18.08
CA ASN A 506 -16.56 -10.07 19.14
C ASN A 506 -17.02 -9.64 20.55
N ASN A 507 -17.59 -8.43 20.65
CA ASN A 507 -18.10 -7.87 21.90
C ASN A 507 -19.63 -8.01 22.08
N ASP A 508 -20.34 -8.60 21.12
CA ASP A 508 -21.79 -8.77 21.18
C ASP A 508 -22.16 -10.04 21.97
N LYS A 509 -22.57 -9.85 23.22
CA LYS A 509 -22.94 -10.96 24.12
C LYS A 509 -24.24 -11.67 23.71
N THR A 510 -25.04 -11.08 22.84
CA THR A 510 -26.25 -11.71 22.30
C THR A 510 -25.95 -12.69 21.17
N VAL A 511 -24.72 -12.66 20.62
CA VAL A 511 -24.18 -13.69 19.73
C VAL A 511 -23.60 -14.84 20.58
N PRO A 512 -23.85 -16.11 20.22
CA PRO A 512 -23.19 -17.27 20.84
C PRO A 512 -21.66 -17.13 20.79
N GLU A 513 -20.98 -17.48 21.89
CA GLU A 513 -19.55 -17.22 22.08
C GLU A 513 -18.67 -17.83 20.98
N ASP A 514 -18.99 -19.03 20.51
CA ASP A 514 -18.29 -19.75 19.44
C ASP A 514 -18.46 -19.12 18.05
N LEU A 515 -19.47 -18.26 17.87
CA LEU A 515 -19.77 -17.56 16.62
C LEU A 515 -19.31 -16.11 16.63
N ARG A 516 -18.84 -15.57 17.76
CA ARG A 516 -18.36 -14.19 17.85
C ARG A 516 -17.10 -14.00 16.98
N GLY A 517 -17.09 -12.90 16.24
CA GLY A 517 -16.03 -12.56 15.29
C GLY A 517 -16.00 -13.45 14.03
N THR A 518 -17.10 -14.12 13.69
CA THR A 518 -17.18 -15.01 12.52
C THR A 518 -18.24 -14.56 11.52
N PHE A 519 -18.20 -15.09 10.30
CA PHE A 519 -19.24 -14.92 9.28
C PHE A 519 -20.63 -15.33 9.80
N LYS A 520 -20.70 -16.37 10.65
CA LYS A 520 -21.95 -16.85 11.21
C LYS A 520 -22.63 -15.87 12.17
N ALA A 521 -21.90 -14.91 12.75
CA ALA A 521 -22.51 -13.89 13.60
C ALA A 521 -23.61 -13.10 12.87
N PHE A 522 -23.46 -12.88 11.56
CA PHE A 522 -24.45 -12.20 10.73
C PHE A 522 -25.74 -13.00 10.51
N THR A 523 -25.74 -14.30 10.84
CA THR A 523 -26.94 -15.17 10.74
C THR A 523 -27.82 -15.12 11.99
N ILE A 524 -27.31 -14.56 13.09
CA ILE A 524 -28.02 -14.45 14.37
C ILE A 524 -28.91 -13.21 14.33
N LYS A 525 -30.11 -13.34 13.75
CA LYS A 525 -31.04 -12.22 13.47
C LYS A 525 -31.42 -11.41 14.71
N ASP A 526 -31.49 -12.06 15.87
CA ASP A 526 -31.86 -11.42 17.14
C ASP A 526 -30.66 -10.82 17.89
N SER A 527 -29.45 -10.84 17.32
CA SER A 527 -28.31 -10.17 17.93
C SER A 527 -28.46 -8.65 17.91
N ASP A 528 -27.83 -7.96 18.86
CA ASP A 528 -27.88 -6.51 18.94
C ASP A 528 -27.25 -5.87 17.68
N GLY A 529 -26.15 -6.44 17.18
CA GLY A 529 -25.55 -6.03 15.91
C GLY A 529 -26.50 -6.18 14.72
N MET A 530 -27.18 -7.32 14.56
CA MET A 530 -28.12 -7.52 13.43
C MET A 530 -29.38 -6.66 13.56
N LYS A 531 -29.90 -6.44 14.77
CA LYS A 531 -31.02 -5.50 15.01
C LYS A 531 -30.66 -4.08 14.63
N HIS A 532 -29.44 -3.66 14.97
CA HIS A 532 -28.92 -2.36 14.60
C HIS A 532 -28.82 -2.21 13.07
N LEU A 533 -28.17 -3.16 12.39
CA LEU A 533 -28.05 -3.14 10.92
C LEU A 533 -29.42 -3.18 10.22
N THR A 534 -30.37 -3.96 10.74
CA THR A 534 -31.76 -4.00 10.24
C THR A 534 -32.45 -2.64 10.37
N THR A 535 -32.21 -1.93 11.48
CA THR A 535 -32.76 -0.58 11.71
C THR A 535 -32.17 0.42 10.71
N LEU A 536 -30.86 0.38 10.47
CA LEU A 536 -30.22 1.22 9.46
C LEU A 536 -30.73 0.91 8.05
N ALA A 537 -30.88 -0.37 7.69
CA ALA A 537 -31.42 -0.78 6.39
C ALA A 537 -32.86 -0.26 6.17
N ASN A 538 -33.72 -0.37 7.17
CA ASN A 538 -35.10 0.12 7.11
C ASN A 538 -35.18 1.64 6.92
N THR A 539 -34.24 2.38 7.52
CA THR A 539 -34.19 3.85 7.50
C THR A 539 -33.52 4.41 6.25
N GLY A 540 -32.65 3.66 5.60
CA GLY A 540 -32.15 3.98 4.25
C GLY A 540 -30.75 3.51 3.90
N LEU A 541 -30.04 2.84 4.80
CA LEU A 541 -28.75 2.22 4.47
C LEU A 541 -28.95 1.11 3.43
N THR A 542 -28.03 1.00 2.46
CA THR A 542 -28.20 0.02 1.37
C THR A 542 -27.05 -0.98 1.27
N HIS A 543 -25.84 -0.64 1.71
CA HIS A 543 -24.66 -1.50 1.53
C HIS A 543 -23.83 -1.61 2.82
N ILE A 544 -23.33 -2.83 3.07
CA ILE A 544 -22.25 -3.11 4.02
C ILE A 544 -20.98 -3.35 3.21
N HIS A 545 -19.95 -2.52 3.43
CA HIS A 545 -18.59 -2.78 2.94
C HIS A 545 -17.85 -3.54 4.02
N LEU A 546 -17.51 -4.80 3.74
CA LEU A 546 -16.69 -5.60 4.63
C LEU A 546 -15.21 -5.33 4.34
N LEU A 547 -14.45 -4.99 5.38
CA LEU A 547 -12.98 -5.06 5.37
C LEU A 547 -12.49 -6.43 4.84
N PRO A 548 -11.21 -6.61 4.51
CA PRO A 548 -10.69 -7.85 3.91
C PRO A 548 -11.27 -9.14 4.51
N VAL A 549 -12.00 -9.88 3.68
CA VAL A 549 -12.62 -11.19 4.01
C VAL A 549 -12.15 -12.32 3.07
N PHE A 550 -11.19 -12.02 2.19
CA PHE A 550 -10.37 -13.02 1.52
C PHE A 550 -9.28 -13.53 2.49
N ASP A 551 -8.62 -14.64 2.17
CA ASP A 551 -7.58 -15.25 2.99
C ASP A 551 -6.37 -14.32 3.21
N ILE A 552 -6.13 -13.98 4.49
CA ILE A 552 -5.10 -13.04 4.94
C ILE A 552 -3.93 -13.77 5.60
N ALA A 553 -2.76 -13.15 5.59
CA ALA A 553 -1.55 -13.73 6.16
C ALA A 553 -1.38 -13.45 7.67
N SER A 554 -2.05 -12.43 8.23
CA SER A 554 -1.66 -11.81 9.50
C SER A 554 -2.37 -12.35 10.74
N VAL A 555 -3.37 -13.23 10.59
CA VAL A 555 -4.07 -13.88 11.72
C VAL A 555 -3.87 -15.40 11.64
N ASN A 556 -3.53 -16.02 12.76
CA ASN A 556 -3.48 -17.48 12.83
C ASN A 556 -4.91 -18.04 12.84
N GLU A 557 -5.26 -18.91 11.90
CA GLU A 557 -6.61 -19.49 11.79
C GLU A 557 -6.90 -20.54 12.90
N ASP A 558 -5.88 -21.01 13.64
CA ASP A 558 -6.06 -21.84 14.83
C ASP A 558 -6.37 -20.97 16.06
N LYS A 559 -7.67 -20.79 16.32
CA LYS A 559 -8.17 -19.99 17.45
C LYS A 559 -7.68 -20.45 18.81
N SER A 560 -7.23 -21.71 18.96
CA SER A 560 -6.69 -22.21 20.23
C SER A 560 -5.32 -21.60 20.57
N THR A 561 -4.66 -20.98 19.58
CA THR A 561 -3.38 -20.30 19.75
C THR A 561 -3.51 -18.82 20.09
N TRP A 562 -4.73 -18.27 19.99
CA TRP A 562 -4.97 -16.84 20.22
C TRP A 562 -4.71 -16.47 21.68
N GLN A 563 -3.97 -15.39 21.86
CA GLN A 563 -3.81 -14.73 23.14
C GLN A 563 -4.91 -13.69 23.32
N THR A 564 -5.37 -13.54 24.55
CA THR A 564 -6.37 -12.55 24.94
C THR A 564 -5.91 -11.86 26.21
N ILE A 565 -6.25 -10.58 26.36
CA ILE A 565 -6.01 -9.85 27.60
C ILE A 565 -7.28 -9.84 28.44
N ASP A 566 -7.13 -9.79 29.76
CA ASP A 566 -8.26 -9.55 30.66
C ASP A 566 -8.74 -8.10 30.55
N ASP A 567 -9.83 -7.89 29.82
CA ASP A 567 -10.51 -6.61 29.72
C ASP A 567 -10.86 -6.00 31.08
N ASN A 568 -11.10 -6.80 32.12
CA ASN A 568 -11.41 -6.27 33.45
C ASN A 568 -10.18 -5.64 34.09
N LEU A 569 -8.99 -6.20 33.87
CA LEU A 569 -7.73 -5.58 34.26
C LEU A 569 -7.53 -4.25 33.52
N LEU A 570 -7.72 -4.23 32.20
CA LEU A 570 -7.53 -3.01 31.40
C LEU A 570 -8.45 -1.87 31.85
N LYS A 571 -9.69 -2.19 32.26
CA LYS A 571 -10.64 -1.22 32.82
C LYS A 571 -10.21 -0.62 34.16
N THR A 572 -9.27 -1.23 34.89
CA THR A 572 -8.75 -0.69 36.17
C THR A 572 -7.72 0.42 35.98
N TYR A 573 -7.11 0.50 34.80
CA TYR A 573 -6.11 1.52 34.49
C TYR A 573 -6.75 2.87 34.21
N ASP A 574 -5.98 3.95 34.43
CA ASP A 574 -6.42 5.30 34.12
C ASP A 574 -6.72 5.45 32.61
N PRO A 575 -7.82 6.13 32.22
CA PRO A 575 -8.19 6.37 30.81
C PRO A 575 -7.10 6.98 29.93
N SER A 576 -6.11 7.63 30.53
CA SER A 576 -4.98 8.32 29.88
C SER A 576 -3.63 7.63 30.15
N SER A 577 -3.65 6.40 30.65
CA SER A 577 -2.46 5.56 30.85
C SER A 577 -2.04 4.85 29.55
N ASP A 578 -0.75 4.54 29.48
CA ASP A 578 -0.11 3.68 28.49
C ASP A 578 -0.12 2.19 28.88
N ASN A 579 -0.62 1.83 30.07
CA ASN A 579 -0.67 0.43 30.50
C ASN A 579 -1.57 -0.42 29.58
N GLN A 580 -2.66 0.15 29.07
CA GLN A 580 -3.53 -0.52 28.11
C GLN A 580 -2.80 -0.79 26.79
N SER A 581 -2.13 0.23 26.22
CA SER A 581 -1.41 0.08 24.95
C SER A 581 -0.22 -0.87 25.10
N ILE A 582 0.49 -0.83 26.23
CA ILE A 582 1.53 -1.80 26.56
C ILE A 582 0.96 -3.22 26.59
N ALA A 583 -0.13 -3.45 27.33
CA ALA A 583 -0.75 -4.77 27.45
C ALA A 583 -1.18 -5.31 26.07
N VAL A 584 -1.92 -4.51 25.29
CA VAL A 584 -2.36 -4.90 23.93
C VAL A 584 -1.19 -5.14 23.00
N SER A 585 -0.14 -4.31 23.06
CA SER A 585 1.07 -4.48 22.23
C SER A 585 1.83 -5.77 22.53
N LEU A 586 1.72 -6.36 23.73
CA LEU A 586 2.41 -7.62 24.07
C LEU A 586 1.87 -8.82 23.31
N ILE A 587 0.61 -8.77 22.85
CA ILE A 587 -0.05 -9.88 22.14
C ILE A 587 -0.32 -9.55 20.66
N LYS A 588 0.17 -8.42 20.17
CA LYS A 588 0.02 -7.98 18.77
C LYS A 588 0.50 -9.08 17.81
N GLY A 589 -0.30 -9.38 16.78
CA GLY A 589 -0.06 -10.51 15.86
C GLY A 589 -0.20 -11.92 16.46
N GLN A 590 -0.61 -12.05 17.72
CA GLN A 590 -0.88 -13.31 18.41
C GLN A 590 -2.34 -13.41 18.90
N ASP A 591 -3.15 -12.37 18.71
CA ASP A 591 -4.59 -12.38 18.95
C ASP A 591 -5.37 -12.74 17.67
N GLY A 592 -6.70 -12.67 17.74
CA GLY A 592 -7.56 -12.93 16.59
C GLY A 592 -7.83 -11.70 15.73
N PHE A 593 -7.05 -10.62 15.83
CA PHE A 593 -7.36 -9.32 15.23
C PHE A 593 -6.31 -8.89 14.20
N ASN A 594 -6.77 -8.59 12.99
CA ASN A 594 -6.09 -7.71 12.05
C ASN A 594 -7.16 -7.13 11.11
N TRP A 595 -6.93 -5.96 10.50
CA TRP A 595 -7.79 -5.49 9.41
C TRP A 595 -7.72 -6.39 8.17
N GLY A 596 -6.57 -7.03 7.92
CA GLY A 596 -6.43 -8.03 6.87
C GLY A 596 -5.98 -7.50 5.50
N TYR A 597 -5.39 -6.29 5.44
CA TYR A 597 -4.72 -5.78 4.23
C TYR A 597 -3.37 -6.47 3.99
N ASP A 598 -3.36 -7.81 4.10
CA ASP A 598 -2.19 -8.69 4.00
C ASP A 598 -2.52 -9.92 3.13
N PRO A 599 -2.72 -9.75 1.81
CA PRO A 599 -3.27 -10.83 0.99
C PRO A 599 -2.37 -12.06 0.93
N TYR A 600 -2.98 -13.23 1.19
CA TYR A 600 -2.35 -14.53 0.98
C TYR A 600 -2.98 -15.28 -0.19
N HIS A 601 -4.33 -15.44 -0.21
CA HIS A 601 -5.07 -15.97 -1.37
C HIS A 601 -6.31 -15.13 -1.70
N TYR A 602 -6.33 -14.52 -2.88
CA TYR A 602 -7.37 -13.54 -3.26
C TYR A 602 -8.80 -14.10 -3.39
N THR A 603 -8.97 -15.40 -3.61
CA THR A 603 -10.27 -16.00 -4.00
C THR A 603 -10.78 -17.07 -3.03
N THR A 604 -10.24 -17.11 -1.81
CA THR A 604 -10.72 -17.97 -0.72
C THR A 604 -11.21 -17.10 0.44
N PRO A 605 -12.35 -17.40 1.08
CA PRO A 605 -12.75 -16.71 2.31
C PRO A 605 -11.72 -16.89 3.43
N GLU A 606 -11.57 -15.88 4.28
CA GLU A 606 -10.70 -15.93 5.45
C GLU A 606 -11.11 -17.02 6.44
N GLY A 607 -10.17 -17.84 6.90
CA GLY A 607 -10.49 -18.97 7.80
C GLY A 607 -10.64 -18.57 9.26
N SER A 608 -9.95 -17.54 9.74
CA SER A 608 -10.13 -17.05 11.12
C SER A 608 -11.55 -16.54 11.40
N TYR A 609 -12.24 -16.06 10.36
CA TYR A 609 -13.64 -15.66 10.41
C TYR A 609 -14.63 -16.80 10.18
N ALA A 610 -14.18 -18.04 9.96
CA ALA A 610 -15.04 -19.21 9.98
C ALA A 610 -15.15 -19.77 11.42
N ALA A 611 -16.28 -20.37 11.76
CA ALA A 611 -16.40 -21.16 13.00
C ALA A 611 -15.52 -22.41 12.94
N ASP A 612 -15.44 -23.04 11.76
CA ASP A 612 -14.47 -24.10 11.44
C ASP A 612 -13.57 -23.65 10.28
N PRO A 613 -12.28 -23.38 10.51
CA PRO A 613 -11.35 -22.98 9.46
C PRO A 613 -11.00 -24.14 8.51
N ASN A 614 -11.37 -25.39 8.81
CA ASN A 614 -10.96 -26.54 8.00
C ASN A 614 -11.74 -26.62 6.67
N GLY A 615 -11.02 -26.43 5.56
CA GLY A 615 -11.50 -26.78 4.23
C GLY A 615 -12.69 -25.94 3.78
N SER A 616 -13.75 -26.60 3.34
CA SER A 616 -14.87 -25.94 2.65
C SER A 616 -15.94 -25.35 3.57
N ALA A 617 -15.83 -25.49 4.90
CA ALA A 617 -16.81 -24.91 5.84
C ALA A 617 -16.94 -23.39 5.66
N ARG A 618 -15.80 -22.68 5.59
CA ARG A 618 -15.72 -21.22 5.34
C ARG A 618 -16.49 -20.74 4.09
N ILE A 619 -16.63 -21.58 3.07
CA ILE A 619 -17.40 -21.25 1.85
C ILE A 619 -18.90 -21.13 2.18
N MET A 620 -19.44 -22.10 2.92
CA MET A 620 -20.85 -22.09 3.32
C MET A 620 -21.13 -20.89 4.22
N GLU A 621 -20.28 -20.67 5.23
CA GLU A 621 -20.52 -19.61 6.22
C GLU A 621 -20.45 -18.20 5.60
N PHE A 622 -19.53 -17.98 4.65
CA PHE A 622 -19.50 -16.75 3.87
C PHE A 622 -20.79 -16.55 3.06
N ARG A 623 -21.28 -17.60 2.39
CA ARG A 623 -22.55 -17.54 1.64
C ARG A 623 -23.74 -17.29 2.56
N GLU A 624 -23.77 -17.87 3.74
CA GLU A 624 -24.79 -17.63 4.77
C GLU A 624 -24.78 -16.17 5.24
N MET A 625 -23.59 -15.59 5.46
CA MET A 625 -23.45 -14.15 5.78
C MET A 625 -24.05 -13.27 4.67
N VAL A 626 -23.62 -13.48 3.41
CA VAL A 626 -24.13 -12.69 2.26
C VAL A 626 -25.65 -12.84 2.14
N GLN A 627 -26.15 -14.07 2.25
CA GLN A 627 -27.59 -14.34 2.21
C GLN A 627 -28.34 -13.61 3.33
N SER A 628 -27.83 -13.65 4.57
CA SER A 628 -28.46 -13.01 5.72
C SER A 628 -28.53 -11.48 5.55
N LEU A 629 -27.41 -10.85 5.19
CA LEU A 629 -27.35 -9.40 4.95
C LEU A 629 -28.32 -8.97 3.84
N ASN A 630 -28.36 -9.71 2.72
CA ASN A 630 -29.31 -9.42 1.63
C ASN A 630 -30.77 -9.58 2.06
N GLN A 631 -31.10 -10.59 2.86
CA GLN A 631 -32.45 -10.78 3.40
C GLN A 631 -32.87 -9.67 4.37
N THR A 632 -31.91 -9.03 5.03
CA THR A 632 -32.11 -7.84 5.89
C THR A 632 -32.26 -6.54 5.08
N GLY A 633 -32.05 -6.58 3.76
CA GLY A 633 -32.15 -5.41 2.89
C GLY A 633 -30.81 -4.75 2.56
N LEU A 634 -29.69 -5.36 2.94
CA LEU A 634 -28.34 -4.83 2.72
C LEU A 634 -27.58 -5.61 1.66
N ARG A 635 -27.01 -4.90 0.69
CA ARG A 635 -26.05 -5.44 -0.28
C ARG A 635 -24.66 -5.55 0.35
N VAL A 636 -23.84 -6.46 -0.14
CA VAL A 636 -22.49 -6.71 0.40
C VAL A 636 -21.42 -6.25 -0.57
N VAL A 637 -20.60 -5.28 -0.15
CA VAL A 637 -19.38 -4.88 -0.81
C VAL A 637 -18.19 -5.58 -0.13
N MET A 638 -17.24 -6.03 -0.92
CA MET A 638 -16.01 -6.63 -0.43
C MET A 638 -14.82 -5.70 -0.67
N ASP A 639 -14.00 -5.47 0.35
CA ASP A 639 -12.67 -4.88 0.17
C ASP A 639 -11.74 -5.87 -0.54
N VAL A 640 -11.10 -5.43 -1.62
CA VAL A 640 -10.20 -6.24 -2.42
C VAL A 640 -8.84 -5.55 -2.57
N VAL A 641 -7.78 -6.30 -2.29
CA VAL A 641 -6.42 -5.77 -2.14
C VAL A 641 -5.50 -6.39 -3.18
N TYR A 642 -5.75 -6.12 -4.46
CA TYR A 642 -4.96 -6.70 -5.53
C TYR A 642 -3.63 -5.98 -5.77
N ASN A 643 -3.41 -4.82 -5.15
CA ASN A 643 -2.26 -3.95 -5.40
C ASN A 643 -0.94 -4.48 -4.79
N HIS A 644 -1.00 -5.43 -3.86
CA HIS A 644 0.16 -6.09 -3.28
C HIS A 644 -0.16 -7.52 -2.78
N THR A 645 0.86 -8.29 -2.40
CA THR A 645 0.74 -9.47 -1.53
C THR A 645 1.47 -9.23 -0.22
N SER A 646 1.13 -9.99 0.83
CA SER A 646 1.82 -9.89 2.13
C SER A 646 3.31 -10.20 2.00
N GLN A 647 3.66 -11.26 1.24
CA GLN A 647 5.04 -11.72 1.06
C GLN A 647 5.35 -12.09 -0.39
N SER A 648 6.64 -12.09 -0.76
CA SER A 648 7.16 -12.41 -2.11
C SER A 648 8.44 -13.26 -2.01
N GLY A 649 9.09 -13.55 -3.13
CA GLY A 649 10.32 -14.32 -3.16
C GLY A 649 10.13 -15.74 -2.62
N GLN A 650 11.04 -16.15 -1.74
CA GLN A 650 11.07 -17.49 -1.14
C GLN A 650 10.48 -17.53 0.28
N ASP A 651 9.85 -16.44 0.73
CA ASP A 651 9.21 -16.39 2.04
C ASP A 651 8.15 -17.51 2.20
N ALA A 652 7.93 -18.01 3.41
CA ALA A 652 6.97 -19.08 3.69
C ALA A 652 5.56 -18.75 3.18
N LYS A 653 5.10 -17.50 3.29
CA LYS A 653 3.78 -17.03 2.85
C LYS A 653 3.76 -16.45 1.42
N SER A 654 4.85 -16.60 0.66
CA SER A 654 4.88 -16.29 -0.77
C SER A 654 4.26 -17.43 -1.60
N VAL A 655 3.32 -17.08 -2.47
CA VAL A 655 2.64 -18.00 -3.41
C VAL A 655 3.07 -17.71 -4.85
N LEU A 656 2.70 -16.53 -5.34
CA LEU A 656 2.86 -16.14 -6.75
C LEU A 656 4.32 -16.20 -7.21
N ASP A 657 5.24 -15.66 -6.39
CA ASP A 657 6.66 -15.56 -6.75
C ASP A 657 7.39 -16.90 -6.71
N LYS A 658 6.90 -17.87 -5.94
CA LYS A 658 7.44 -19.24 -5.94
C LYS A 658 7.08 -20.01 -7.21
N ILE A 659 6.03 -19.60 -7.92
CA ILE A 659 5.57 -20.26 -9.15
C ILE A 659 6.19 -19.61 -10.38
N VAL A 660 6.12 -18.27 -10.49
CA VAL A 660 6.71 -17.50 -11.60
C VAL A 660 7.51 -16.33 -11.06
N PRO A 661 8.77 -16.56 -10.63
CA PRO A 661 9.61 -15.55 -10.00
C PRO A 661 9.75 -14.27 -10.83
N GLY A 662 9.49 -13.12 -10.22
CA GLY A 662 9.62 -11.79 -10.82
C GLY A 662 8.55 -11.41 -11.84
N TYR A 663 7.48 -12.21 -11.99
CA TYR A 663 6.40 -11.90 -12.94
C TYR A 663 5.23 -11.18 -12.28
N TYR A 664 4.67 -11.66 -11.18
CA TYR A 664 3.44 -11.07 -10.60
C TYR A 664 3.69 -9.73 -9.87
N TYR A 665 4.95 -9.37 -9.67
CA TYR A 665 5.39 -8.23 -8.89
C TYR A 665 5.94 -7.12 -9.76
N ARG A 666 5.72 -5.88 -9.33
CA ARG A 666 6.35 -4.73 -9.97
C ARG A 666 7.79 -4.62 -9.47
N LEU A 667 8.72 -4.55 -10.42
CA LEU A 667 10.14 -4.45 -10.13
C LEU A 667 10.67 -3.04 -10.45
N ASN A 668 11.61 -2.58 -9.64
CA ASN A 668 12.44 -1.42 -9.97
C ASN A 668 13.49 -1.77 -11.03
N THR A 669 14.27 -0.79 -11.47
CA THR A 669 15.26 -0.98 -12.55
C THR A 669 16.46 -1.85 -12.15
N ASP A 670 16.61 -2.20 -10.87
CA ASP A 670 17.62 -3.16 -10.41
C ASP A 670 17.05 -4.58 -10.23
N GLY A 671 15.73 -4.76 -10.41
CA GLY A 671 15.05 -6.05 -10.24
C GLY A 671 14.53 -6.34 -8.83
N ASN A 672 14.53 -5.36 -7.94
CA ASN A 672 13.92 -5.52 -6.61
C ASN A 672 12.42 -5.22 -6.68
N VAL A 673 11.63 -5.94 -5.87
CA VAL A 673 10.18 -5.69 -5.72
C VAL A 673 9.97 -4.30 -5.13
N GLU A 674 9.08 -3.52 -5.74
CA GLU A 674 8.63 -2.23 -5.23
C GLU A 674 7.73 -2.44 -4.01
N THR A 675 7.81 -1.54 -3.02
CA THR A 675 7.07 -1.69 -1.75
C THR A 675 6.34 -0.43 -1.31
N SER A 676 5.93 0.40 -2.26
CA SER A 676 5.29 1.69 -1.96
C SER A 676 3.92 1.51 -1.30
N THR A 677 3.23 0.39 -1.49
CA THR A 677 1.88 0.16 -0.93
C THR A 677 1.90 -0.13 0.57
N CYS A 678 3.04 -0.62 1.09
CA CYS A 678 3.35 -1.14 2.45
C CYS A 678 4.09 -2.49 2.35
N CYS A 679 3.73 -3.29 1.35
CA CYS A 679 4.13 -4.69 1.18
C CYS A 679 4.67 -4.93 -0.24
N GLN A 680 4.44 -6.12 -0.83
CA GLN A 680 5.07 -6.52 -2.09
C GLN A 680 4.18 -6.13 -3.27
N ASN A 681 4.44 -4.98 -3.92
CA ASN A 681 3.58 -4.44 -4.97
C ASN A 681 3.40 -5.43 -6.13
N THR A 682 2.15 -5.71 -6.50
CA THR A 682 1.82 -6.50 -7.70
C THR A 682 1.91 -5.64 -8.95
N ALA A 683 2.01 -6.29 -10.12
CA ALA A 683 2.03 -5.64 -11.42
C ALA A 683 0.80 -6.04 -12.25
N THR A 684 -0.35 -5.39 -12.03
CA THR A 684 -1.57 -5.66 -12.83
C THR A 684 -1.47 -5.18 -14.28
N GLU A 685 -0.42 -4.44 -14.64
CA GLU A 685 -0.04 -4.20 -16.03
C GLU A 685 0.41 -5.49 -16.76
N HIS A 686 0.78 -6.55 -16.04
CA HIS A 686 1.10 -7.85 -16.62
C HIS A 686 -0.16 -8.69 -16.84
N ARG A 687 -0.27 -9.34 -18.00
CA ARG A 687 -1.53 -9.97 -18.47
C ARG A 687 -2.09 -11.04 -17.56
N MET A 688 -1.26 -11.88 -16.95
CA MET A 688 -1.73 -12.96 -16.10
C MET A 688 -2.02 -12.50 -14.66
N MET A 689 -1.47 -11.35 -14.23
CA MET A 689 -1.88 -10.71 -12.97
C MET A 689 -3.22 -9.97 -13.14
N GLU A 690 -3.41 -9.25 -14.27
CA GLU A 690 -4.71 -8.69 -14.68
C GLU A 690 -5.78 -9.78 -14.72
N LYS A 691 -5.47 -10.92 -15.36
CA LYS A 691 -6.38 -12.07 -15.42
C LYS A 691 -6.72 -12.62 -14.03
N LEU A 692 -5.73 -12.83 -13.16
CA LEU A 692 -5.96 -13.32 -11.80
C LEU A 692 -6.92 -12.39 -11.03
N MET A 693 -6.71 -11.09 -11.12
CA MET A 693 -7.59 -10.09 -10.52
C MET A 693 -9.02 -10.19 -11.05
N ILE A 694 -9.20 -10.22 -12.38
CA ILE A 694 -10.52 -10.30 -13.01
C ILE A 694 -11.22 -11.63 -12.65
N ASP A 695 -10.53 -12.77 -12.78
CA ASP A 695 -11.10 -14.09 -12.50
C ASP A 695 -11.53 -14.21 -11.02
N SER A 696 -10.74 -13.65 -10.11
CA SER A 696 -11.09 -13.58 -8.68
C SER A 696 -12.35 -12.76 -8.44
N VAL A 697 -12.42 -11.53 -8.99
CA VAL A 697 -13.61 -10.67 -8.90
C VAL A 697 -14.86 -11.37 -9.45
N ILE A 698 -14.76 -12.03 -10.62
CA ILE A 698 -15.88 -12.76 -11.22
C ILE A 698 -16.29 -13.96 -10.36
N THR A 699 -15.35 -14.61 -9.69
CA THR A 699 -15.65 -15.69 -8.74
C THR A 699 -16.43 -15.18 -7.53
N TRP A 700 -15.98 -14.08 -6.91
CA TRP A 700 -16.71 -13.41 -5.83
C TRP A 700 -18.11 -12.97 -6.25
N ALA A 701 -18.24 -12.36 -7.44
CA ALA A 701 -19.51 -11.92 -7.98
C ALA A 701 -20.47 -13.08 -8.26
N THR A 702 -20.01 -14.17 -8.88
CA THR A 702 -20.90 -15.24 -9.35
C THR A 702 -21.12 -16.36 -8.34
N LYS A 703 -20.06 -16.77 -7.61
CA LYS A 703 -20.09 -17.92 -6.69
C LYS A 703 -20.42 -17.52 -5.26
N TYR A 704 -20.11 -16.29 -4.87
CA TYR A 704 -20.41 -15.73 -3.55
C TYR A 704 -21.43 -14.60 -3.60
N LYS A 705 -21.93 -14.25 -4.78
CA LYS A 705 -22.95 -13.21 -4.99
C LYS A 705 -22.58 -11.90 -4.30
N VAL A 706 -21.31 -11.49 -4.32
CA VAL A 706 -20.92 -10.16 -3.82
C VAL A 706 -21.56 -9.07 -4.69
N ASP A 707 -22.02 -7.98 -4.06
CA ASP A 707 -22.80 -6.90 -4.69
C ASP A 707 -21.95 -5.66 -5.06
N GLY A 708 -20.69 -5.61 -4.66
CA GLY A 708 -19.76 -4.56 -5.06
C GLY A 708 -18.35 -4.80 -4.57
N PHE A 709 -17.39 -4.01 -5.08
CA PHE A 709 -15.98 -4.16 -4.76
C PHE A 709 -15.34 -2.80 -4.48
N ARG A 710 -14.69 -2.68 -3.32
CA ARG A 710 -13.81 -1.56 -2.99
C ARG A 710 -12.37 -1.97 -3.27
N PHE A 711 -11.71 -1.30 -4.21
CA PHE A 711 -10.32 -1.55 -4.56
C PHE A 711 -9.39 -0.72 -3.68
N ASP A 712 -8.67 -1.40 -2.80
CA ASP A 712 -7.58 -0.85 -2.02
C ASP A 712 -6.47 -0.32 -2.93
N LEU A 713 -5.95 0.88 -2.62
CA LEU A 713 -4.94 1.59 -3.39
C LEU A 713 -5.13 1.45 -4.91
N MET A 714 -6.35 1.70 -5.40
CA MET A 714 -6.74 1.56 -6.81
C MET A 714 -5.81 2.33 -7.77
N GLY A 715 -5.19 3.41 -7.30
CA GLY A 715 -4.15 4.15 -8.04
C GLY A 715 -2.90 3.33 -8.43
N HIS A 716 -2.70 2.13 -7.88
CA HIS A 716 -1.63 1.20 -8.27
C HIS A 716 -2.03 0.20 -9.38
N HIS A 717 -3.28 0.29 -9.84
CA HIS A 717 -3.78 -0.43 -11.02
C HIS A 717 -3.81 0.47 -12.25
N MET A 718 -3.69 -0.12 -13.45
CA MET A 718 -3.88 0.64 -14.68
C MET A 718 -5.36 1.01 -14.85
N LEU A 719 -5.64 2.18 -15.41
CA LEU A 719 -7.01 2.59 -15.76
C LEU A 719 -7.69 1.54 -16.64
N THR A 720 -6.94 0.96 -17.58
CA THR A 720 -7.44 -0.11 -18.45
C THR A 720 -7.75 -1.40 -17.69
N ASN A 721 -7.04 -1.72 -16.61
CA ASN A 721 -7.36 -2.88 -15.79
C ASN A 721 -8.74 -2.70 -15.13
N MET A 722 -9.00 -1.51 -14.58
CA MET A 722 -10.27 -1.21 -13.91
C MET A 722 -11.45 -1.20 -14.90
N GLN A 723 -11.24 -0.67 -16.10
CA GLN A 723 -12.22 -0.78 -17.20
C GLN A 723 -12.47 -2.23 -17.62
N ALA A 724 -11.43 -3.08 -17.64
CA ALA A 724 -11.58 -4.49 -17.94
C ALA A 724 -12.40 -5.22 -16.86
N VAL A 725 -12.21 -4.90 -15.57
CA VAL A 725 -13.05 -5.40 -14.48
C VAL A 725 -14.50 -4.97 -14.65
N ARG A 726 -14.76 -3.68 -14.92
CA ARG A 726 -16.11 -3.15 -15.17
C ARG A 726 -16.80 -3.89 -16.32
N ASN A 727 -16.11 -4.03 -17.45
CA ASN A 727 -16.61 -4.76 -18.62
C ASN A 727 -16.91 -6.24 -18.32
N ALA A 728 -16.06 -6.90 -17.55
CA ALA A 728 -16.25 -8.30 -17.17
C ALA A 728 -17.48 -8.49 -16.27
N LEU A 729 -17.72 -7.57 -15.33
CA LEU A 729 -18.91 -7.56 -14.49
C LEU A 729 -20.17 -7.25 -15.32
N ASP A 730 -20.14 -6.25 -16.21
CA ASP A 730 -21.30 -5.88 -17.04
C ASP A 730 -21.78 -7.01 -17.97
N ALA A 731 -20.89 -7.95 -18.29
CA ALA A 731 -21.22 -9.14 -19.09
C ALA A 731 -22.00 -10.21 -18.29
N LEU A 732 -22.07 -10.10 -16.95
CA LEU A 732 -22.80 -11.04 -16.10
C LEU A 732 -24.30 -10.71 -16.08
N THR A 733 -25.13 -11.74 -16.25
CA THR A 733 -26.59 -11.59 -16.25
C THR A 733 -27.24 -12.60 -15.29
N LEU A 734 -28.42 -12.25 -14.75
CA LEU A 734 -29.18 -13.15 -13.87
C LEU A 734 -29.43 -14.51 -14.52
N ALA A 735 -29.78 -14.53 -15.81
CA ALA A 735 -30.10 -15.74 -16.54
C ALA A 735 -28.90 -16.70 -16.74
N LYS A 736 -27.70 -16.15 -17.00
CA LYS A 736 -26.50 -16.95 -17.30
C LYS A 736 -25.64 -17.23 -16.07
N ASN A 737 -25.57 -16.26 -15.16
CA ASN A 737 -24.58 -16.22 -14.08
C ASN A 737 -25.22 -16.16 -12.69
N GLY A 738 -26.55 -16.00 -12.59
CA GLY A 738 -27.25 -15.91 -11.31
C GLY A 738 -27.06 -14.58 -10.56
N VAL A 739 -26.50 -13.56 -11.22
CA VAL A 739 -26.31 -12.19 -10.69
C VAL A 739 -26.49 -11.14 -11.78
N ASP A 740 -27.01 -9.97 -11.43
CA ASP A 740 -27.04 -8.80 -12.32
C ASP A 740 -25.74 -8.00 -12.17
N GLY A 741 -24.83 -8.17 -13.12
CA GLY A 741 -23.51 -7.56 -13.06
C GLY A 741 -23.50 -6.05 -13.20
N LYS A 742 -24.50 -5.45 -13.86
CA LYS A 742 -24.61 -3.99 -14.00
C LYS A 742 -24.98 -3.31 -12.69
N SER A 743 -25.62 -4.04 -11.77
CA SER A 743 -25.90 -3.56 -10.41
C SER A 743 -24.71 -3.75 -9.45
N ILE A 744 -23.63 -4.39 -9.87
CA ILE A 744 -22.44 -4.56 -9.03
C ILE A 744 -21.64 -3.27 -9.09
N TYR A 745 -21.51 -2.57 -7.96
CA TYR A 745 -20.80 -1.29 -7.90
C TYR A 745 -19.30 -1.48 -7.69
N ILE A 746 -18.47 -0.62 -8.30
CA ILE A 746 -17.01 -0.64 -8.13
C ILE A 746 -16.58 0.75 -7.69
N TYR A 747 -15.74 0.80 -6.66
CA TYR A 747 -15.06 2.03 -6.26
C TYR A 747 -13.71 1.71 -5.65
N GLY A 748 -12.89 2.73 -5.37
CA GLY A 748 -11.61 2.50 -4.71
C GLY A 748 -10.81 3.75 -4.40
N GLU A 749 -9.59 3.53 -3.97
CA GLU A 749 -8.63 4.56 -3.56
C GLU A 749 -7.77 5.05 -4.72
N GLY A 750 -8.24 6.07 -5.45
CA GLY A 750 -7.53 6.64 -6.59
C GLY A 750 -6.34 7.54 -6.25
N TRP A 751 -5.58 7.25 -5.18
CA TRP A 751 -4.43 8.03 -4.73
C TRP A 751 -3.24 7.94 -5.72
N ASP A 752 -2.47 9.01 -5.91
CA ASP A 752 -1.34 9.05 -6.85
C ASP A 752 0.01 9.18 -6.13
N PHE A 753 0.69 8.06 -5.87
CA PHE A 753 1.98 8.04 -5.18
C PHE A 753 2.82 6.80 -5.56
N GLY A 754 4.03 6.70 -5.01
CA GLY A 754 4.94 5.57 -5.28
C GLY A 754 5.51 5.59 -6.71
N GLU A 755 5.85 4.42 -7.21
CA GLU A 755 6.46 4.20 -8.52
C GLU A 755 5.50 4.39 -9.69
N VAL A 756 4.18 4.37 -9.44
CA VAL A 756 3.14 4.56 -10.45
C VAL A 756 2.78 6.04 -10.65
N ALA A 757 3.19 6.90 -9.72
CA ALA A 757 2.82 8.30 -9.66
C ALA A 757 2.98 9.02 -11.00
N LYS A 758 2.06 9.93 -11.32
CA LYS A 758 2.10 10.72 -12.58
C LYS A 758 2.16 9.83 -13.82
N ASN A 759 1.49 8.68 -13.78
CA ASN A 759 1.44 7.71 -14.87
C ASN A 759 2.82 7.13 -15.27
N ALA A 760 3.79 7.07 -14.35
CA ALA A 760 5.16 6.67 -14.67
C ALA A 760 5.26 5.23 -15.24
N ARG A 761 4.34 4.34 -14.82
CA ARG A 761 4.21 2.95 -15.29
C ARG A 761 3.11 2.75 -16.34
N GLY A 762 2.52 3.83 -16.86
CA GLY A 762 1.30 3.82 -17.69
C GLY A 762 0.17 4.58 -16.99
N THR A 763 -0.93 4.85 -17.70
CA THR A 763 -2.08 5.57 -17.11
C THR A 763 -2.74 4.74 -16.01
N ASN A 764 -2.52 5.15 -14.76
CA ASN A 764 -3.05 4.48 -13.58
C ASN A 764 -4.44 5.01 -13.18
N ALA A 765 -5.22 4.22 -12.43
CA ALA A 765 -6.60 4.50 -12.06
C ALA A 765 -6.70 5.50 -10.89
N THR A 766 -6.18 6.72 -11.10
CA THR A 766 -6.22 7.82 -10.12
C THR A 766 -7.53 8.59 -10.19
N GLN A 767 -7.81 9.40 -9.16
CA GLN A 767 -8.96 10.31 -9.14
C GLN A 767 -9.03 11.22 -10.38
N LEU A 768 -7.89 11.68 -10.90
CA LEU A 768 -7.87 12.57 -12.07
C LEU A 768 -8.04 11.83 -13.41
N ASN A 769 -7.84 10.50 -13.43
CA ASN A 769 -7.91 9.68 -14.63
C ASN A 769 -9.21 8.87 -14.74
N ILE A 770 -9.95 8.70 -13.65
CA ILE A 770 -11.11 7.78 -13.57
C ILE A 770 -12.41 8.34 -14.18
N GLY A 771 -12.50 9.67 -14.37
CA GLY A 771 -13.74 10.32 -14.79
C GLY A 771 -14.29 9.77 -16.11
N GLY A 772 -15.59 9.48 -16.14
CA GLY A 772 -16.32 8.90 -17.27
C GLY A 772 -16.26 7.37 -17.37
N THR A 773 -15.81 6.68 -16.32
CA THR A 773 -15.76 5.21 -16.28
C THR A 773 -16.92 4.59 -15.50
N GLY A 774 -17.65 5.39 -14.70
CA GLY A 774 -18.66 4.90 -13.77
C GLY A 774 -18.10 4.12 -12.58
N ILE A 775 -16.80 4.29 -12.29
CA ILE A 775 -16.11 3.70 -11.14
C ILE A 775 -15.90 4.78 -10.09
N GLY A 776 -16.34 4.52 -8.86
CA GLY A 776 -16.20 5.42 -7.72
C GLY A 776 -14.77 5.63 -7.26
N VAL A 777 -14.47 6.83 -6.77
CA VAL A 777 -13.24 7.12 -6.01
C VAL A 777 -13.56 7.89 -4.75
N PHE A 778 -12.81 7.60 -3.67
CA PHE A 778 -12.92 8.35 -2.43
C PHE A 778 -12.58 9.83 -2.61
N ASN A 779 -13.42 10.70 -2.02
CA ASN A 779 -13.26 12.15 -2.06
C ASN A 779 -12.59 12.71 -0.79
N ASP A 780 -11.27 12.76 -0.82
CA ASP A 780 -10.40 13.39 0.18
C ASP A 780 -10.55 14.93 0.26
N ARG A 781 -10.99 15.61 -0.80
CA ARG A 781 -11.18 17.08 -0.81
C ARG A 781 -12.26 17.47 0.18
N LEU A 782 -13.43 16.83 0.08
CA LEU A 782 -14.55 17.08 0.98
C LEU A 782 -14.22 16.59 2.39
N ARG A 783 -13.60 15.41 2.53
CA ARG A 783 -13.13 14.89 3.83
C ARG A 783 -12.30 15.94 4.57
N ASP A 784 -11.25 16.45 3.93
CA ASP A 784 -10.30 17.40 4.53
C ASP A 784 -10.95 18.77 4.75
N GLY A 785 -11.82 19.22 3.84
CA GLY A 785 -12.58 20.46 4.00
C GLY A 785 -13.51 20.40 5.22
N ALA A 786 -14.21 19.29 5.40
CA ALA A 786 -15.12 19.07 6.52
C ALA A 786 -14.35 18.89 7.84
N ARG A 787 -13.47 17.89 7.93
CA ARG A 787 -12.74 17.53 9.15
C ARG A 787 -11.69 18.57 9.56
N GLY A 788 -10.95 19.10 8.58
CA GLY A 788 -9.81 19.97 8.77
C GLY A 788 -8.45 19.27 8.75
N GLY A 789 -7.51 19.87 8.03
CA GLY A 789 -6.14 19.40 7.92
C GLY A 789 -6.01 18.29 6.88
N ASN A 790 -5.14 17.33 7.14
CA ASN A 790 -4.96 16.10 6.36
C ASN A 790 -4.38 15.00 7.28
N PRO A 791 -4.35 13.73 6.85
CA PRO A 791 -3.83 12.61 7.65
C PRO A 791 -2.37 12.72 8.13
N PHE A 792 -1.56 13.60 7.54
CA PHE A 792 -0.12 13.71 7.79
C PHE A 792 0.29 15.00 8.51
N GLY A 793 -0.65 15.94 8.72
CA GLY A 793 -0.40 17.24 9.35
C GLY A 793 -0.50 17.23 10.88
N ASP A 794 -0.55 18.41 11.50
CA ASP A 794 -0.89 18.50 12.92
C ASP A 794 -2.35 18.04 13.12
N PRO A 795 -2.62 17.04 13.98
CA PRO A 795 -3.96 16.48 14.13
C PRO A 795 -4.98 17.50 14.65
N ARG A 796 -4.55 18.62 15.22
CA ARG A 796 -5.41 19.68 15.74
C ARG A 796 -5.85 20.70 14.68
N GLU A 797 -5.39 20.60 13.44
CA GLU A 797 -5.82 21.51 12.38
C GLU A 797 -7.34 21.43 12.16
N GLN A 798 -8.03 22.56 12.34
CA GLN A 798 -9.50 22.63 12.22
C GLN A 798 -9.95 22.76 10.77
N GLY A 799 -11.20 22.36 10.52
CA GLY A 799 -11.92 22.48 9.26
C GLY A 799 -13.32 23.04 9.47
N PHE A 800 -14.20 22.83 8.49
CA PHE A 800 -15.55 23.39 8.51
C PHE A 800 -16.38 22.91 9.70
N SER A 801 -16.44 21.60 9.97
CA SER A 801 -17.25 21.05 11.06
C SER A 801 -16.55 21.10 12.43
N THR A 802 -15.26 21.47 12.48
CA THR A 802 -14.45 21.43 13.71
C THR A 802 -14.03 22.80 14.24
N GLY A 803 -14.52 23.90 13.63
CA GLY A 803 -14.46 25.24 14.23
C GLY A 803 -13.42 26.20 13.64
N LEU A 804 -12.81 25.91 12.50
CA LEU A 804 -11.84 26.81 11.86
C LEU A 804 -12.44 28.21 11.70
N PHE A 805 -11.71 29.26 12.11
CA PHE A 805 -12.12 30.67 12.16
C PHE A 805 -13.30 30.99 13.11
N LEU A 806 -14.31 30.13 13.21
CA LEU A 806 -15.53 30.34 13.99
C LEU A 806 -15.31 30.17 15.50
N SER A 807 -14.45 29.22 15.86
CA SER A 807 -14.05 28.91 17.23
C SER A 807 -12.62 28.31 17.21
N PRO A 808 -11.58 29.15 17.04
CA PRO A 808 -10.21 28.68 16.91
C PRO A 808 -9.73 27.95 18.17
N ASN A 809 -9.04 26.83 17.99
CA ASN A 809 -8.39 26.11 19.08
C ASN A 809 -6.98 26.69 19.37
N ALA A 810 -6.33 26.17 20.42
CA ALA A 810 -5.03 26.68 20.86
C ALA A 810 -3.86 26.38 19.89
N ALA A 811 -4.05 25.47 18.92
CA ALA A 811 -3.03 25.14 17.92
C ALA A 811 -3.07 26.05 16.69
N GLU A 812 -4.14 26.83 16.52
CA GLU A 812 -4.28 27.75 15.40
C GLU A 812 -3.30 28.94 15.54
N LYS A 813 -2.42 29.08 14.54
CA LYS A 813 -1.36 30.11 14.51
C LYS A 813 -1.57 31.14 13.40
N ARG A 814 -2.48 30.88 12.46
CA ARG A 814 -2.78 31.81 11.36
C ARG A 814 -3.44 33.08 11.89
N LEU A 815 -3.21 34.19 11.21
CA LEU A 815 -3.96 35.43 11.46
C LEU A 815 -5.43 35.25 11.07
N LEU A 816 -6.31 36.07 11.63
CA LEU A 816 -7.77 35.94 11.46
C LEU A 816 -8.21 35.88 9.99
N ASP A 817 -7.65 36.76 9.14
CA ASP A 817 -7.97 36.78 7.70
C ASP A 817 -7.51 35.49 7.00
N ALA A 818 -6.32 34.97 7.34
CA ALA A 818 -5.82 33.73 6.77
C ALA A 818 -6.62 32.49 7.26
N GLN A 819 -7.14 32.50 8.48
CA GLN A 819 -8.08 31.47 8.95
C GLN A 819 -9.38 31.51 8.15
N LYS A 820 -9.92 32.72 7.92
CA LYS A 820 -11.15 32.93 7.16
C LYS A 820 -10.99 32.49 5.70
N ASP A 821 -9.88 32.87 5.06
CA ASP A 821 -9.56 32.46 3.70
C ASP A 821 -9.45 30.94 3.59
N LYS A 822 -8.81 30.29 4.57
CA LYS A 822 -8.70 28.83 4.61
C LYS A 822 -10.06 28.15 4.82
N LEU A 823 -10.92 28.69 5.69
CA LEU A 823 -12.29 28.21 5.86
C LEU A 823 -13.07 28.34 4.54
N PHE A 824 -12.88 29.44 3.81
CA PHE A 824 -13.52 29.63 2.52
C PHE A 824 -13.03 28.66 1.45
N ASP A 825 -11.73 28.35 1.39
CA ASP A 825 -11.22 27.31 0.51
C ASP A 825 -11.85 25.95 0.82
N TYR A 826 -11.90 25.56 2.10
CA TYR A 826 -12.57 24.33 2.54
C TYR A 826 -14.07 24.33 2.21
N THR A 827 -14.74 25.47 2.33
CA THR A 827 -16.16 25.61 1.99
C THR A 827 -16.37 25.42 0.48
N ASP A 828 -15.49 25.94 -0.37
CA ASP A 828 -15.53 25.73 -1.82
C ASP A 828 -15.28 24.26 -2.18
N TRP A 829 -14.37 23.56 -1.49
CA TRP A 829 -14.16 22.12 -1.68
C TRP A 829 -15.40 21.30 -1.29
N ILE A 830 -16.05 21.64 -0.17
CA ILE A 830 -17.28 20.98 0.27
C ILE A 830 -18.40 21.23 -0.74
N ARG A 831 -18.55 22.45 -1.30
CA ARG A 831 -19.56 22.75 -2.33
C ARG A 831 -19.36 21.90 -3.59
N ILE A 832 -18.12 21.76 -4.06
CA ILE A 832 -17.82 20.89 -5.21
C ILE A 832 -18.16 19.44 -4.87
N GLY A 833 -17.76 18.94 -3.69
CA GLY A 833 -18.09 17.58 -3.26
C GLY A 833 -19.60 17.32 -3.09
N LEU A 834 -20.37 18.28 -2.55
CA LEU A 834 -21.83 18.24 -2.45
C LEU A 834 -22.49 18.15 -3.83
N ALA A 835 -21.89 18.76 -4.86
CA ALA A 835 -22.36 18.73 -6.24
C ALA A 835 -21.76 17.56 -7.05
N GLY A 836 -21.44 16.43 -6.42
CA GLY A 836 -20.96 15.22 -7.10
C GLY A 836 -19.47 15.26 -7.44
N ASN A 837 -18.73 16.22 -6.90
CA ASN A 837 -17.31 16.48 -7.17
C ASN A 837 -16.98 16.67 -8.66
N LEU A 838 -17.98 17.14 -9.41
CA LEU A 838 -17.97 17.24 -10.86
C LEU A 838 -16.95 18.25 -11.35
N LYS A 839 -16.19 17.84 -12.36
CA LYS A 839 -15.14 18.64 -12.99
C LYS A 839 -15.68 19.96 -13.56
N ASN A 840 -16.86 19.93 -14.19
CA ASN A 840 -17.39 21.08 -14.92
C ASN A 840 -18.44 21.88 -14.14
N TYR A 841 -18.78 21.46 -12.92
CA TYR A 841 -19.79 22.16 -12.12
C TYR A 841 -19.29 23.52 -11.65
N LEU A 842 -20.07 24.57 -11.92
CA LEU A 842 -19.69 25.96 -11.67
C LEU A 842 -20.09 26.42 -10.26
N ILE A 843 -19.14 27.03 -9.55
CA ILE A 843 -19.40 27.72 -8.29
C ILE A 843 -18.92 29.16 -8.31
N MET A 844 -19.61 30.03 -7.56
CA MET A 844 -19.10 31.34 -7.20
C MET A 844 -18.15 31.20 -6.01
N ARG A 845 -16.86 31.40 -6.25
CA ARG A 845 -15.83 31.28 -5.22
C ARG A 845 -15.83 32.45 -4.25
N SER A 846 -15.17 32.27 -3.11
CA SER A 846 -15.01 33.31 -2.09
C SER A 846 -14.36 34.61 -2.59
N ASN A 847 -13.53 34.54 -3.63
CA ASN A 847 -12.93 35.71 -4.26
C ASN A 847 -13.88 36.49 -5.19
N GLY A 848 -15.11 36.02 -5.38
CA GLY A 848 -16.15 36.63 -6.23
C GLY A 848 -16.12 36.18 -7.70
N ASN A 849 -15.19 35.32 -8.10
CA ASN A 849 -15.11 34.80 -9.46
C ASN A 849 -15.85 33.46 -9.57
N MET A 850 -16.44 33.22 -10.75
CA MET A 850 -16.92 31.89 -11.12
C MET A 850 -15.74 30.98 -11.45
N ALA A 851 -15.79 29.72 -11.02
CA ALA A 851 -14.87 28.67 -11.43
C ALA A 851 -15.61 27.33 -11.52
N ASP A 852 -15.20 26.48 -12.44
CA ASP A 852 -15.63 25.08 -12.45
C ASP A 852 -14.82 24.27 -11.40
N GLY A 853 -15.24 23.03 -11.15
CA GLY A 853 -14.57 22.13 -10.22
C GLY A 853 -13.09 21.87 -10.55
N ALA A 854 -12.73 21.84 -11.84
CA ALA A 854 -11.35 21.65 -12.30
C ALA A 854 -10.43 22.84 -11.92
N HIS A 855 -10.98 24.04 -11.83
CA HIS A 855 -10.28 25.28 -11.51
C HIS A 855 -10.45 25.74 -10.04
N VAL A 856 -11.03 24.88 -9.20
CA VAL A 856 -10.90 24.94 -7.74
C VAL A 856 -9.74 24.03 -7.35
N PHE A 857 -8.77 24.55 -6.59
CA PHE A 857 -7.54 23.81 -6.31
C PHE A 857 -7.51 23.25 -4.88
N TYR A 858 -7.12 21.99 -4.79
CA TYR A 858 -6.78 21.25 -3.58
C TYR A 858 -5.29 20.89 -3.64
N ASN A 859 -4.47 21.56 -2.82
CA ASN A 859 -3.02 21.34 -2.75
C ASN A 859 -2.29 21.31 -4.12
N GLY A 860 -2.73 22.16 -5.06
CA GLY A 860 -2.18 22.26 -6.42
C GLY A 860 -2.80 21.31 -7.45
N SER A 861 -3.71 20.42 -7.04
CA SER A 861 -4.51 19.55 -7.93
C SER A 861 -5.95 20.07 -8.05
N ALA A 862 -6.68 19.63 -9.08
CA ALA A 862 -8.10 19.93 -9.20
C ALA A 862 -8.91 19.33 -8.04
N ALA A 863 -9.85 20.11 -7.51
CA ALA A 863 -10.79 19.67 -6.49
C ALA A 863 -11.88 18.79 -7.12
N GLY A 864 -12.52 19.27 -8.18
CA GLY A 864 -13.48 18.51 -8.99
C GLY A 864 -12.80 17.73 -10.11
N TYR A 865 -13.14 16.45 -10.24
CA TYR A 865 -12.49 15.52 -11.17
C TYR A 865 -13.41 14.46 -11.77
N THR A 866 -14.63 14.28 -11.25
CA THR A 866 -15.61 13.31 -11.76
C THR A 866 -16.35 13.87 -12.98
N LEU A 867 -16.93 12.98 -13.78
CA LEU A 867 -17.85 13.32 -14.87
C LEU A 867 -19.28 12.78 -14.63
N ASP A 868 -19.45 11.97 -13.59
CA ASP A 868 -20.72 11.40 -13.19
C ASP A 868 -20.77 11.35 -11.65
N PRO A 869 -21.90 11.71 -11.00
CA PRO A 869 -22.00 11.68 -9.54
C PRO A 869 -21.71 10.31 -8.94
N GLN A 870 -22.00 9.20 -9.62
CA GLN A 870 -21.66 7.87 -9.11
C GLN A 870 -20.14 7.69 -8.89
N GLU A 871 -19.30 8.52 -9.51
CA GLU A 871 -17.85 8.42 -9.37
C GLU A 871 -17.34 9.06 -8.05
N ASN A 872 -18.21 9.74 -7.31
CA ASN A 872 -17.88 10.47 -6.09
C ASN A 872 -18.30 9.68 -4.84
N VAL A 873 -17.33 8.99 -4.21
CA VAL A 873 -17.54 8.34 -2.91
C VAL A 873 -17.19 9.32 -1.79
N VAL A 874 -18.21 9.78 -1.06
CA VAL A 874 -18.10 10.93 -0.15
C VAL A 874 -18.05 10.47 1.30
N TYR A 875 -17.03 10.90 2.04
CA TYR A 875 -16.80 10.43 3.41
C TYR A 875 -16.11 11.49 4.27
N VAL A 876 -16.22 11.31 5.59
CA VAL A 876 -15.47 12.08 6.60
C VAL A 876 -14.79 11.16 7.63
N SER A 877 -14.91 9.85 7.48
CA SER A 877 -14.32 8.83 8.34
C SER A 877 -14.33 7.50 7.60
N ALA A 878 -13.31 6.70 7.86
CA ALA A 878 -13.11 5.34 7.39
C ALA A 878 -12.39 4.56 8.51
N HIS A 879 -12.05 3.31 8.26
CA HIS A 879 -11.32 2.47 9.20
C HIS A 879 -9.92 3.02 9.53
N ASP A 880 -9.26 3.65 8.54
CA ASP A 880 -7.96 4.31 8.62
C ASP A 880 -8.06 5.74 9.15
N ASN A 881 -6.98 6.22 9.78
CA ASN A 881 -6.93 7.49 10.50
C ASN A 881 -7.88 7.53 11.71
N GLU A 882 -8.01 8.68 12.36
CA GLU A 882 -8.90 8.82 13.52
C GLU A 882 -10.37 8.73 13.09
N THR A 883 -11.21 8.11 13.93
CA THR A 883 -12.67 8.20 13.81
C THR A 883 -13.12 9.67 13.79
N VAL A 884 -14.32 9.95 13.25
CA VAL A 884 -14.84 11.32 13.25
C VAL A 884 -15.01 11.89 14.66
N PHE A 885 -15.41 11.05 15.62
CA PHE A 885 -15.54 11.45 17.03
C PHE A 885 -14.18 11.85 17.61
N ASP A 886 -13.16 11.00 17.43
CA ASP A 886 -11.80 11.24 17.92
C ASP A 886 -11.17 12.49 17.30
N ALA A 887 -11.34 12.67 15.99
CA ALA A 887 -10.86 13.85 15.29
C ALA A 887 -11.50 15.14 15.81
N ILE A 888 -12.80 15.12 16.13
CA ILE A 888 -13.47 16.25 16.78
C ILE A 888 -12.90 16.47 18.18
N GLN A 889 -12.58 15.40 18.92
CA GLN A 889 -11.97 15.55 20.24
C GLN A 889 -10.64 16.32 20.18
N LEU A 890 -9.80 15.98 19.20
CA LEU A 890 -8.51 16.63 18.95
C LEU A 890 -8.63 18.07 18.45
N LYS A 891 -9.61 18.35 17.59
CA LYS A 891 -9.68 19.62 16.84
C LYS A 891 -10.55 20.67 17.52
N ALA A 892 -11.60 20.29 18.25
CA ALA A 892 -12.47 21.28 18.89
C ALA A 892 -11.77 21.96 20.08
N PRO A 893 -12.00 23.28 20.31
CA PRO A 893 -11.42 24.00 21.44
C PRO A 893 -11.70 23.34 22.78
N ALA A 894 -10.75 23.42 23.72
CA ALA A 894 -10.85 22.76 25.02
C ALA A 894 -12.14 23.11 25.80
N ALA A 895 -12.64 24.34 25.65
CA ALA A 895 -13.87 24.81 26.30
C ALA A 895 -15.17 24.33 25.63
N THR A 896 -15.12 23.67 24.46
CA THR A 896 -16.30 23.18 23.76
C THR A 896 -16.90 21.98 24.51
N THR A 897 -18.17 22.10 24.92
CA THR A 897 -18.91 21.06 25.63
C THR A 897 -19.11 19.80 24.78
N LEU A 898 -19.25 18.64 25.43
CA LEU A 898 -19.51 17.39 24.73
C LEU A 898 -20.79 17.43 23.87
N THR A 899 -21.86 18.08 24.34
CA THR A 899 -23.08 18.29 23.53
C THR A 899 -22.78 19.00 22.21
N ASN A 900 -21.94 20.04 22.22
CA ASN A 900 -21.55 20.73 21.00
C ASN A 900 -20.60 19.88 20.12
N ARG A 901 -19.74 19.06 20.72
CA ARG A 901 -18.88 18.12 19.98
C ARG A 901 -19.70 17.03 19.28
N ILE A 902 -20.75 16.52 19.92
CA ILE A 902 -21.71 15.60 19.31
C ILE A 902 -22.44 16.27 18.15
N ARG A 903 -22.80 17.56 18.28
CA ARG A 903 -23.36 18.32 17.15
C ARG A 903 -22.37 18.50 16.00
N MET A 904 -21.11 18.76 16.31
CA MET A 904 -20.03 18.78 15.29
C MET A 904 -19.93 17.43 14.58
N ASN A 905 -20.10 16.32 15.30
CA ASN A 905 -20.12 14.96 14.74
C ASN A 905 -21.29 14.79 13.77
N ASN A 906 -22.50 15.09 14.22
CA ASN A 906 -23.70 14.98 13.39
C ASN A 906 -23.64 15.90 12.16
N LEU A 907 -23.14 17.13 12.32
CA LEU A 907 -22.88 18.04 11.22
C LEU A 907 -21.87 17.45 10.23
N ALA A 908 -20.74 16.92 10.71
CA ALA A 908 -19.73 16.30 9.86
C ALA A 908 -20.30 15.13 9.05
N LEU A 909 -21.12 14.28 9.65
CA LEU A 909 -21.77 13.14 8.98
C LEU A 909 -22.89 13.54 8.01
N SER A 910 -23.56 14.66 8.26
CA SER A 910 -24.63 15.14 7.38
C SER A 910 -24.10 15.65 6.02
N ILE A 911 -22.85 16.12 5.96
CA ILE A 911 -22.23 16.64 4.73
C ILE A 911 -22.15 15.53 3.66
N PRO A 912 -21.50 14.38 3.90
CA PRO A 912 -21.54 13.26 2.94
C PRO A 912 -22.96 12.75 2.73
N MET A 913 -23.79 12.66 3.78
CA MET A 913 -25.16 12.15 3.65
C MET A 913 -26.02 12.90 2.63
N PHE A 914 -25.89 14.23 2.58
CA PHE A 914 -26.66 15.08 1.66
C PHE A 914 -25.86 15.51 0.42
N SER A 915 -24.68 14.92 0.19
CA SER A 915 -23.93 15.11 -1.05
C SER A 915 -24.54 14.30 -2.20
N GLN A 916 -24.45 14.83 -3.42
CA GLN A 916 -24.64 14.03 -4.63
C GLN A 916 -23.49 13.01 -4.78
N GLY A 917 -23.78 11.87 -5.37
CA GLY A 917 -22.89 10.71 -5.41
C GLY A 917 -23.19 9.70 -4.31
N VAL A 918 -22.16 8.97 -3.85
CA VAL A 918 -22.31 7.80 -2.97
C VAL A 918 -21.77 8.09 -1.56
N PRO A 919 -22.62 8.30 -0.54
CA PRO A 919 -22.16 8.51 0.83
C PRO A 919 -21.58 7.24 1.43
N PHE A 920 -20.51 7.43 2.19
CA PHE A 920 -19.76 6.38 2.86
C PHE A 920 -19.53 6.74 4.33
N PHE A 921 -19.77 5.76 5.20
CA PHE A 921 -19.68 5.90 6.65
C PHE A 921 -18.90 4.75 7.25
N HIS A 922 -18.04 5.06 8.22
CA HIS A 922 -17.34 4.05 9.00
C HIS A 922 -18.27 3.47 10.06
N ALA A 923 -18.17 2.16 10.31
CA ALA A 923 -19.03 1.53 11.30
C ALA A 923 -18.86 2.18 12.67
N GLY A 924 -19.97 2.56 13.27
CA GLY A 924 -20.06 3.23 14.56
C GLY A 924 -19.97 4.75 14.48
N ASP A 925 -19.86 5.36 13.30
CA ASP A 925 -19.98 6.82 13.14
C ASP A 925 -21.29 7.35 13.73
N ASP A 926 -22.39 6.60 13.57
CA ASP A 926 -23.70 6.89 14.15
C ASP A 926 -23.76 6.63 15.68
N LEU A 927 -22.80 5.87 16.20
CA LEU A 927 -22.63 5.54 17.62
C LEU A 927 -21.54 6.37 18.31
N LEU A 928 -21.06 7.44 17.68
CA LEU A 928 -19.96 8.26 18.19
C LEU A 928 -18.68 7.45 18.44
N ARG A 929 -18.44 6.38 17.66
CA ARG A 929 -17.35 5.43 17.88
C ARG A 929 -16.01 6.14 18.05
N SER A 930 -15.27 5.71 19.06
CA SER A 930 -13.91 6.11 19.35
C SER A 930 -13.00 4.89 19.25
N LYS A 931 -11.75 5.12 18.86
CA LYS A 931 -10.65 4.17 19.03
C LYS A 931 -9.60 4.72 20.00
N SER A 932 -10.04 5.57 20.92
CA SER A 932 -9.22 6.25 21.93
C SER A 932 -8.06 7.02 21.30
N LEU A 933 -8.36 7.74 20.20
CA LEU A 933 -7.41 8.51 19.38
C LEU A 933 -6.41 7.66 18.56
N ASP A 934 -6.60 6.34 18.46
CA ASP A 934 -5.76 5.50 17.60
C ASP A 934 -6.01 5.82 16.11
N ARG A 935 -4.97 6.31 15.45
CA ARG A 935 -4.99 6.73 14.04
C ARG A 935 -4.76 5.57 13.06
N ASN A 936 -4.25 4.42 13.51
CA ASN A 936 -3.93 3.30 12.63
C ASN A 936 -4.08 1.99 13.39
N SER A 937 -5.34 1.62 13.62
CA SER A 937 -5.72 0.55 14.54
C SER A 937 -5.76 -0.84 13.89
N TYR A 938 -5.01 -1.04 12.80
CA TYR A 938 -5.02 -2.28 12.01
C TYR A 938 -4.69 -3.53 12.81
N ASP A 939 -3.88 -3.36 13.84
CA ASP A 939 -3.40 -4.42 14.73
C ASP A 939 -3.29 -3.84 16.15
N SER A 940 -4.39 -3.20 16.57
CA SER A 940 -4.62 -2.66 17.92
C SER A 940 -5.65 -3.48 18.70
N GLY A 941 -5.94 -4.70 18.25
CA GLY A 941 -6.80 -5.66 18.92
C GLY A 941 -8.26 -5.23 19.08
N ASP A 942 -9.02 -6.10 19.75
CA ASP A 942 -10.44 -5.88 20.06
C ASP A 942 -10.67 -4.68 20.99
N TRP A 943 -9.71 -4.39 21.87
CA TRP A 943 -9.83 -3.37 22.90
C TRP A 943 -10.01 -1.96 22.31
N TYR A 944 -9.14 -1.55 21.38
CA TYR A 944 -9.24 -0.23 20.76
C TYR A 944 -10.29 -0.19 19.64
N ASN A 945 -10.58 -1.33 18.98
CA ASN A 945 -11.55 -1.39 17.87
C ASN A 945 -13.00 -1.69 18.29
N LYS A 946 -13.29 -1.88 19.58
CA LYS A 946 -14.61 -2.26 20.09
C LYS A 946 -15.77 -1.43 19.48
N LEU A 947 -16.74 -2.15 18.91
CA LEU A 947 -18.10 -1.66 18.67
C LEU A 947 -19.02 -2.18 19.78
N ASP A 948 -19.87 -1.30 20.32
CA ASP A 948 -20.75 -1.62 21.45
C ASP A 948 -22.21 -1.36 21.09
N TRP A 949 -22.89 -2.40 20.60
CA TRP A 949 -24.30 -2.35 20.18
C TRP A 949 -25.29 -2.16 21.34
N THR A 950 -24.83 -2.23 22.59
CA THR A 950 -25.66 -1.97 23.78
C THR A 950 -25.84 -0.47 24.06
N PHE A 951 -25.15 0.39 23.28
CA PHE A 951 -25.12 1.84 23.43
C PHE A 951 -24.59 2.30 24.80
N GLN A 952 -23.92 1.44 25.57
CA GLN A 952 -23.44 1.82 26.91
C GLN A 952 -22.12 2.60 26.85
N THR A 953 -21.28 2.31 25.87
CA THR A 953 -19.99 3.00 25.65
C THR A 953 -19.77 3.26 24.17
N ASN A 954 -19.02 4.29 23.83
CA ASN A 954 -18.52 4.52 22.47
C ASN A 954 -17.02 4.15 22.32
N ASN A 955 -16.44 3.52 23.35
CA ASN A 955 -15.02 3.21 23.46
C ASN A 955 -14.06 4.42 23.61
N TRP A 956 -14.54 5.56 24.10
CA TRP A 956 -13.69 6.72 24.47
C TRP A 956 -13.01 6.57 25.83
N GLY A 957 -11.74 6.98 25.90
CA GLY A 957 -10.98 7.01 27.14
C GLY A 957 -10.64 5.61 27.66
N VAL A 958 -10.15 4.74 26.78
CA VAL A 958 -9.77 3.35 27.12
C VAL A 958 -8.25 3.15 27.14
N GLY A 959 -7.50 4.22 27.39
CA GLY A 959 -6.03 4.24 27.36
C GLY A 959 -5.49 5.05 26.19
N LEU A 960 -4.22 5.44 26.29
CA LEU A 960 -3.48 6.06 25.18
C LEU A 960 -3.38 5.05 24.02
N PRO A 961 -3.47 5.51 22.75
CA PRO A 961 -3.46 4.60 21.61
C PRO A 961 -2.08 3.99 21.36
N ILE A 962 -2.03 2.86 20.66
CA ILE A 962 -0.76 2.21 20.28
C ILE A 962 -0.04 3.05 19.22
N GLU A 963 -0.74 3.35 18.13
CA GLU A 963 -0.23 4.25 17.09
C GLU A 963 -0.46 5.71 17.48
N GLY A 964 0.54 6.57 17.24
CA GLY A 964 0.52 7.98 17.66
C GLY A 964 1.15 8.25 19.04
N SER A 965 2.07 7.38 19.49
CA SER A 965 2.85 7.58 20.73
C SER A 965 3.64 8.89 20.75
N ASP A 966 4.08 9.36 19.58
CA ASP A 966 4.75 10.65 19.38
C ASP A 966 3.82 11.87 19.63
N LYS A 967 2.52 11.65 19.82
CA LYS A 967 1.49 12.67 20.06
C LYS A 967 0.82 12.54 21.43
N TRP A 968 1.29 11.64 22.31
CA TRP A 968 0.66 11.40 23.61
C TRP A 968 0.58 12.64 24.51
N ASP A 969 1.50 13.60 24.40
CA ASP A 969 1.42 14.88 25.13
C ASP A 969 0.17 15.69 24.76
N ILE A 970 -0.33 15.52 23.54
CA ILE A 970 -1.60 16.11 23.07
C ILE A 970 -2.78 15.28 23.57
N TYR A 971 -2.66 13.95 23.52
CA TYR A 971 -3.77 13.02 23.78
C TYR A 971 -4.11 12.89 25.27
N LYS A 972 -3.10 12.79 26.12
CA LYS A 972 -3.23 12.56 27.56
C LYS A 972 -4.18 13.57 28.25
N PRO A 973 -4.01 14.90 28.09
CA PRO A 973 -4.93 15.85 28.73
C PRO A 973 -6.37 15.72 28.21
N ILE A 974 -6.56 15.36 26.94
CA ILE A 974 -7.89 15.21 26.33
C ILE A 974 -8.57 13.93 26.86
N LEU A 975 -7.86 12.79 26.87
CA LEU A 975 -8.38 11.51 27.38
C LEU A 975 -8.63 11.54 28.88
N SER A 976 -7.86 12.31 29.64
CA SER A 976 -8.05 12.47 31.10
C SER A 976 -9.30 13.27 31.48
N ASN A 977 -9.96 13.92 30.52
CA ASN A 977 -11.14 14.74 30.79
C ASN A 977 -12.43 13.89 30.80
N PRO A 978 -13.04 13.62 31.97
CA PRO A 978 -14.23 12.76 32.05
C PRO A 978 -15.46 13.38 31.38
N GLU A 979 -15.51 14.71 31.23
CA GLU A 979 -16.61 15.43 30.59
C GLU A 979 -16.71 15.17 29.08
N LEU A 980 -15.69 14.56 28.48
CA LEU A 980 -15.69 14.20 27.05
C LEU A 980 -16.20 12.79 26.77
N LYS A 981 -16.54 12.02 27.81
CA LYS A 981 -17.10 10.67 27.65
C LYS A 981 -18.63 10.73 27.44
N PRO A 982 -19.16 10.25 26.30
CA PRO A 982 -20.59 10.29 26.05
C PRO A 982 -21.36 9.28 26.89
N THR A 983 -22.56 9.70 27.31
CA THR A 983 -23.55 8.86 27.99
C THR A 983 -24.31 8.00 26.99
N SER A 984 -24.94 6.92 27.47
CA SER A 984 -25.78 6.07 26.62
C SER A 984 -26.90 6.83 25.90
N ALA A 985 -27.56 7.77 26.59
CA ALA A 985 -28.61 8.60 25.99
C ALA A 985 -28.09 9.47 24.84
N GLN A 986 -26.87 10.00 24.95
CA GLN A 986 -26.22 10.78 23.90
C GLN A 986 -25.85 9.93 22.69
N ILE A 987 -25.35 8.71 22.91
CA ILE A 987 -25.03 7.76 21.84
C ILE A 987 -26.31 7.36 21.09
N MET A 988 -27.38 6.98 21.80
CA MET A 988 -28.68 6.66 21.17
C MET A 988 -29.24 7.85 20.39
N THR A 989 -29.14 9.07 20.93
CA THR A 989 -29.60 10.29 20.24
C THR A 989 -28.82 10.51 18.94
N ALA A 990 -27.50 10.31 18.93
CA ALA A 990 -26.68 10.42 17.72
C ALA A 990 -27.11 9.40 16.66
N SER A 991 -27.36 8.15 17.06
CA SER A 991 -27.81 7.10 16.13
C SER A 991 -29.19 7.40 15.53
N HIS A 992 -30.13 7.89 16.33
CA HIS A 992 -31.44 8.33 15.83
C HIS A 992 -31.33 9.51 14.85
N ILE A 993 -30.47 10.49 15.11
CA ILE A 993 -30.24 11.61 14.18
C ILE A 993 -29.62 11.12 12.86
N PHE A 994 -28.71 10.14 12.91
CA PHE A 994 -28.16 9.53 11.70
C PHE A 994 -29.24 8.81 10.88
N GLN A 995 -30.15 8.08 11.55
CA GLN A 995 -31.31 7.45 10.93
C GLN A 995 -32.26 8.49 10.29
N GLU A 996 -32.46 9.65 10.94
CA GLU A 996 -33.22 10.76 10.35
C GLU A 996 -32.57 11.25 9.05
N TYR A 997 -31.23 11.35 9.00
CA TYR A 997 -30.55 11.76 7.77
C TYR A 997 -30.70 10.73 6.64
N LEU A 998 -30.62 9.43 6.95
CA LEU A 998 -30.91 8.36 5.97
C LEU A 998 -32.34 8.47 5.42
N GLN A 999 -33.32 8.67 6.30
CA GLN A 999 -34.71 8.83 5.91
C GLN A 999 -34.92 10.05 5.01
N ILE A 1000 -34.26 11.18 5.31
CA ILE A 1000 -34.34 12.39 4.49
C ILE A 1000 -33.71 12.16 3.11
N ARG A 1001 -32.50 11.59 3.04
CA ARG A 1001 -31.85 11.28 1.74
C ARG A 1001 -32.73 10.36 0.88
N LYS A 1002 -33.37 9.36 1.51
CA LYS A 1002 -34.28 8.42 0.85
C LYS A 1002 -35.63 9.05 0.47
N SER A 1003 -36.05 10.14 1.11
CA SER A 1003 -37.40 10.70 0.95
C SER A 1003 -37.65 11.31 -0.43
N SER A 1004 -36.57 11.74 -1.09
CA SER A 1004 -36.55 12.45 -2.37
C SER A 1004 -35.45 11.91 -3.32
N PRO A 1005 -35.71 11.76 -4.62
CA PRO A 1005 -34.68 11.50 -5.62
C PRO A 1005 -33.77 12.71 -5.89
N LEU A 1006 -34.14 13.93 -5.47
CA LEU A 1006 -33.33 15.14 -5.68
C LEU A 1006 -31.98 15.09 -4.92
N PHE A 1007 -31.88 14.32 -3.84
CA PHE A 1007 -30.60 14.07 -3.15
C PHE A 1007 -29.67 13.10 -3.90
N ARG A 1008 -30.14 12.48 -4.99
CA ARG A 1008 -29.53 11.35 -5.70
C ARG A 1008 -29.70 11.50 -7.21
N LEU A 1009 -29.38 12.69 -7.72
CA LEU A 1009 -29.39 12.96 -9.16
C LEU A 1009 -28.31 12.13 -9.84
N THR A 1010 -28.62 11.67 -11.05
CA THR A 1010 -27.92 10.56 -11.72
C THR A 1010 -26.94 11.01 -12.81
N THR A 1011 -26.85 12.32 -13.05
CA THR A 1011 -26.03 12.87 -14.15
C THR A 1011 -25.52 14.26 -13.81
N GLU A 1012 -24.41 14.66 -14.45
CA GLU A 1012 -23.88 16.02 -14.40
C GLU A 1012 -24.92 17.04 -14.87
N GLU A 1013 -25.70 16.74 -15.91
CA GLU A 1013 -26.71 17.64 -16.46
C GLU A 1013 -27.83 17.90 -15.45
N GLN A 1014 -28.33 16.86 -14.78
CA GLN A 1014 -29.35 17.02 -13.74
C GLN A 1014 -28.82 17.85 -12.57
N ILE A 1015 -27.60 17.58 -12.11
CA ILE A 1015 -26.99 18.33 -11.00
C ILE A 1015 -26.80 19.79 -11.39
N SER A 1016 -26.26 20.06 -12.57
CA SER A 1016 -26.00 21.42 -13.04
C SER A 1016 -27.29 22.23 -13.26
N ALA A 1017 -28.40 21.57 -13.60
CA ALA A 1017 -29.70 22.23 -13.78
C ALA A 1017 -30.45 22.46 -12.45
N SER A 1018 -30.35 21.52 -11.52
CA SER A 1018 -31.20 21.48 -10.32
C SER A 1018 -30.51 21.97 -9.06
N LEU A 1019 -29.19 21.79 -8.93
CA LEU A 1019 -28.43 22.13 -7.73
C LEU A 1019 -27.78 23.51 -7.86
N SER A 1020 -27.93 24.34 -6.84
CA SER A 1020 -27.21 25.63 -6.75
C SER A 1020 -26.81 25.96 -5.31
N PHE A 1021 -25.87 26.89 -5.15
CA PHE A 1021 -25.41 27.33 -3.83
C PHE A 1021 -25.70 28.80 -3.58
N PHE A 1022 -26.34 29.08 -2.45
CA PHE A 1022 -26.47 30.41 -1.87
C PHE A 1022 -25.37 30.64 -0.82
N ASN A 1023 -25.32 31.86 -0.28
CA ASN A 1023 -24.28 32.29 0.64
C ASN A 1023 -22.86 32.07 0.06
N THR A 1024 -22.62 32.60 -1.13
CA THR A 1024 -21.36 32.49 -1.88
C THR A 1024 -20.69 33.87 -2.05
N GLY A 1025 -19.50 33.90 -2.66
CA GLY A 1025 -18.78 35.16 -2.90
C GLY A 1025 -18.09 35.76 -1.67
N ARG A 1026 -17.61 37.00 -1.80
CA ARG A 1026 -16.78 37.69 -0.79
C ARG A 1026 -17.52 38.00 0.51
N GLN A 1027 -18.83 38.18 0.43
CA GLN A 1027 -19.69 38.58 1.54
C GLN A 1027 -20.42 37.41 2.19
N GLN A 1028 -20.06 36.16 1.83
CA GLN A 1028 -20.67 34.99 2.44
C GLN A 1028 -20.48 34.99 3.96
N ILE A 1029 -21.51 34.55 4.67
CA ILE A 1029 -21.48 34.26 6.10
C ILE A 1029 -20.53 33.07 6.30
N PRO A 1030 -19.39 33.23 6.99
CA PRO A 1030 -18.47 32.12 7.23
C PRO A 1030 -19.13 30.99 8.02
N GLY A 1031 -18.80 29.74 7.68
CA GLY A 1031 -19.35 28.57 8.37
C GLY A 1031 -20.80 28.23 8.02
N LEU A 1032 -21.36 28.82 6.96
CA LEU A 1032 -22.68 28.48 6.46
C LEU A 1032 -22.60 28.04 5.00
N ILE A 1033 -23.08 26.84 4.70
CA ILE A 1033 -23.36 26.40 3.32
C ILE A 1033 -24.86 26.32 3.14
N VAL A 1034 -25.37 26.92 2.07
CA VAL A 1034 -26.78 26.88 1.70
C VAL A 1034 -26.87 26.24 0.32
N MET A 1035 -27.33 24.99 0.29
CA MET A 1035 -27.52 24.21 -0.93
C MET A 1035 -29.01 24.21 -1.28
N GLN A 1036 -29.35 24.60 -2.50
CA GLN A 1036 -30.68 24.44 -3.06
C GLN A 1036 -30.66 23.29 -4.05
N ILE A 1037 -31.70 22.45 -4.02
CA ILE A 1037 -31.98 21.47 -5.06
C ILE A 1037 -33.42 21.69 -5.53
N LYS A 1038 -33.55 22.35 -6.66
CA LYS A 1038 -34.82 22.68 -7.29
C LYS A 1038 -35.19 21.60 -8.30
N ASP A 1039 -36.42 21.11 -8.28
CA ASP A 1039 -36.88 20.17 -9.29
C ASP A 1039 -37.15 20.91 -10.61
N THR A 1040 -36.18 20.85 -11.53
CA THR A 1040 -36.31 21.43 -12.87
C THR A 1040 -36.81 20.43 -13.91
N GLY A 1041 -36.85 19.15 -13.57
CA GLY A 1041 -37.11 18.05 -14.49
C GLY A 1041 -38.36 17.24 -14.19
N ASN A 1042 -39.15 17.62 -13.17
CA ASN A 1042 -40.25 16.81 -12.63
C ASN A 1042 -39.75 15.42 -12.18
N ILE A 1043 -38.61 15.42 -11.48
CA ILE A 1043 -37.91 14.26 -10.94
C ILE A 1043 -38.56 13.80 -9.63
N ASP A 1044 -39.03 14.72 -8.79
CA ASP A 1044 -39.67 14.44 -7.50
C ASP A 1044 -41.14 14.87 -7.53
N SER A 1045 -42.05 13.91 -7.31
CA SER A 1045 -43.48 14.18 -7.28
C SER A 1045 -43.98 14.82 -5.98
N LYS A 1046 -43.11 15.04 -4.99
CA LYS A 1046 -43.48 15.54 -3.65
C LYS A 1046 -42.99 16.97 -3.38
N TYR A 1047 -41.82 17.32 -3.91
CA TYR A 1047 -41.12 18.54 -3.55
C TYR A 1047 -40.58 19.24 -4.80
N SER A 1048 -41.03 20.47 -5.04
CA SER A 1048 -40.50 21.33 -6.12
C SER A 1048 -39.14 21.94 -5.79
N ASP A 1049 -38.83 22.08 -4.50
CA ASP A 1049 -37.63 22.80 -4.06
C ASP A 1049 -37.20 22.32 -2.66
N ILE A 1050 -35.90 22.08 -2.50
CA ILE A 1050 -35.28 21.65 -1.25
C ILE A 1050 -34.13 22.58 -0.92
N PHE A 1051 -34.11 23.10 0.31
CA PHE A 1051 -32.96 23.80 0.85
C PHE A 1051 -32.31 22.98 1.96
N VAL A 1052 -30.99 22.79 1.87
CA VAL A 1052 -30.15 22.20 2.91
C VAL A 1052 -29.19 23.26 3.44
N PHE A 1053 -29.24 23.49 4.74
CA PHE A 1053 -28.37 24.42 5.44
C PHE A 1053 -27.40 23.64 6.31
N PHE A 1054 -26.09 23.83 6.09
CA PHE A 1054 -25.05 23.32 6.97
C PHE A 1054 -24.51 24.50 7.79
N ASN A 1055 -24.97 24.64 9.04
CA ASN A 1055 -24.54 25.72 9.92
C ASN A 1055 -23.47 25.24 10.92
N ALA A 1056 -22.19 25.50 10.61
CA ALA A 1056 -21.06 25.25 11.50
C ALA A 1056 -20.85 26.33 12.56
N ASN A 1057 -21.66 27.39 12.57
CA ASN A 1057 -21.51 28.45 13.57
C ASN A 1057 -21.92 27.95 14.97
N PRO A 1058 -21.21 28.38 16.03
CA PRO A 1058 -21.58 28.09 17.42
C PRO A 1058 -22.79 28.93 17.89
N LYS A 1059 -23.47 29.63 16.98
CA LYS A 1059 -24.61 30.52 17.24
C LYS A 1059 -25.68 30.32 16.18
N THR A 1060 -26.91 30.70 16.53
CA THR A 1060 -28.01 30.77 15.55
C THR A 1060 -27.71 31.81 14.48
N ILE A 1061 -27.90 31.45 13.22
CA ILE A 1061 -27.79 32.33 12.06
C ILE A 1061 -29.19 32.64 11.53
N LYS A 1062 -29.41 33.90 11.11
CA LYS A 1062 -30.55 34.28 10.28
C LYS A 1062 -30.05 34.50 8.87
N PHE A 1063 -30.53 33.70 7.93
CA PHE A 1063 -30.18 33.82 6.52
C PHE A 1063 -31.40 34.34 5.76
N THR A 1064 -31.25 35.48 5.09
CA THR A 1064 -32.34 36.15 4.36
C THR A 1064 -32.02 36.18 2.89
N GLU A 1065 -32.98 35.76 2.06
CA GLU A 1065 -32.86 35.83 0.62
C GLU A 1065 -34.15 36.35 -0.01
N SER A 1066 -34.05 37.49 -0.68
CA SER A 1066 -35.20 38.27 -1.14
C SER A 1066 -36.02 37.59 -2.23
N ILE A 1067 -35.38 36.77 -3.07
CA ILE A 1067 -36.06 35.99 -4.11
C ILE A 1067 -36.99 34.91 -3.53
N LEU A 1068 -36.89 34.61 -2.23
CA LEU A 1068 -37.70 33.59 -1.56
C LEU A 1068 -38.93 34.18 -0.84
N ILE A 1069 -39.12 35.51 -0.87
CA ILE A 1069 -40.29 36.16 -0.27
C ILE A 1069 -41.57 35.63 -0.92
N GLY A 1070 -42.56 35.26 -0.09
CA GLY A 1070 -43.84 34.71 -0.53
C GLY A 1070 -43.85 33.20 -0.75
N ASN A 1071 -42.71 32.51 -0.72
CA ASN A 1071 -42.67 31.05 -0.73
C ASN A 1071 -43.17 30.50 0.61
N ALA A 1072 -43.55 29.21 0.63
CA ALA A 1072 -44.10 28.56 1.82
C ALA A 1072 -43.24 27.36 2.25
N PHE A 1073 -41.92 27.54 2.33
CA PHE A 1073 -41.01 26.50 2.81
C PHE A 1073 -41.38 26.07 4.23
N VAL A 1074 -41.36 24.76 4.46
CA VAL A 1074 -41.56 24.14 5.77
C VAL A 1074 -40.36 23.28 6.14
N LEU A 1075 -40.10 23.13 7.43
CA LEU A 1075 -39.10 22.19 7.92
C LEU A 1075 -39.45 20.77 7.43
N HIS A 1076 -38.47 20.01 6.95
CA HIS A 1076 -38.70 18.67 6.43
C HIS A 1076 -39.44 17.81 7.49
N PRO A 1077 -40.45 17.01 7.12
CA PRO A 1077 -41.29 16.31 8.09
C PRO A 1077 -40.53 15.47 9.13
N VAL A 1078 -39.44 14.81 8.71
CA VAL A 1078 -38.55 14.05 9.61
C VAL A 1078 -37.92 14.96 10.68
N GLN A 1079 -37.45 16.14 10.29
CA GLN A 1079 -36.83 17.08 11.24
C GLN A 1079 -37.86 17.81 12.11
N PHE A 1080 -39.08 18.00 11.62
CA PHE A 1080 -40.19 18.56 12.40
C PHE A 1080 -40.53 17.69 13.60
N THR A 1081 -40.41 16.36 13.48
CA THR A 1081 -40.59 15.39 14.57
C THR A 1081 -39.28 14.83 15.10
N SER A 1082 -38.15 15.52 14.89
CA SER A 1082 -36.82 15.02 15.22
C SER A 1082 -36.67 14.69 16.71
N VAL A 1083 -35.81 13.73 17.07
CA VAL A 1083 -35.37 13.56 18.47
C VAL A 1083 -34.53 14.73 18.98
N ASP A 1084 -34.03 15.59 18.08
CA ASP A 1084 -33.29 16.80 18.41
C ASP A 1084 -34.23 18.02 18.56
N PRO A 1085 -34.53 18.49 19.78
CA PRO A 1085 -35.39 19.66 19.98
C PRO A 1085 -34.76 20.98 19.52
N VAL A 1086 -33.46 21.00 19.18
CA VAL A 1086 -32.82 22.20 18.64
C VAL A 1086 -33.16 22.38 17.16
N VAL A 1087 -33.09 21.32 16.34
CA VAL A 1087 -33.41 21.44 14.91
C VAL A 1087 -34.88 21.79 14.67
N GLN A 1088 -35.77 21.36 15.56
CA GLN A 1088 -37.20 21.72 15.53
C GLN A 1088 -37.47 23.23 15.67
N LYS A 1089 -36.53 24.02 16.21
CA LYS A 1089 -36.65 25.48 16.34
C LYS A 1089 -36.37 26.21 15.03
N SER A 1090 -36.00 25.50 13.99
CA SER A 1090 -35.75 26.08 12.67
C SER A 1090 -37.07 26.47 12.02
N LEU A 1091 -37.11 27.69 11.47
CA LEU A 1091 -38.31 28.21 10.83
C LEU A 1091 -37.95 29.09 9.63
N PHE A 1092 -38.86 29.13 8.67
CA PHE A 1092 -38.84 30.04 7.54
C PHE A 1092 -39.95 31.08 7.71
N GLU A 1093 -39.64 32.36 7.48
CA GLU A 1093 -40.57 33.48 7.55
C GLU A 1093 -40.88 34.00 6.13
N PRO A 1094 -42.03 33.62 5.53
CA PRO A 1094 -42.39 33.97 4.15
C PRO A 1094 -42.41 35.46 3.86
N SER A 1095 -42.79 36.28 4.84
CA SER A 1095 -42.91 37.74 4.67
C SER A 1095 -41.57 38.44 4.44
N THR A 1096 -40.48 37.80 4.86
CA THR A 1096 -39.13 38.37 4.77
C THR A 1096 -38.15 37.50 3.98
N GLY A 1097 -38.52 36.25 3.65
CA GLY A 1097 -37.60 35.29 3.03
C GLY A 1097 -36.47 34.87 3.98
N THR A 1098 -36.72 34.84 5.30
CA THR A 1098 -35.69 34.59 6.32
C THR A 1098 -35.79 33.19 6.91
N PHE A 1099 -34.68 32.45 6.90
CA PHE A 1099 -34.50 31.20 7.63
C PHE A 1099 -33.80 31.46 8.97
N THR A 1100 -34.30 30.85 10.04
CA THR A 1100 -33.61 30.81 11.35
C THR A 1100 -32.96 29.44 11.53
N LEU A 1101 -31.63 29.44 11.68
CA LEU A 1101 -30.77 28.26 11.63
C LEU A 1101 -30.03 28.12 12.96
N PRO A 1102 -30.42 27.19 13.85
CA PRO A 1102 -29.74 26.98 15.13
C PRO A 1102 -28.24 26.66 14.99
N ALA A 1103 -27.47 26.84 16.07
CA ALA A 1103 -26.03 26.56 16.08
C ALA A 1103 -25.72 25.09 15.79
N LEU A 1104 -24.62 24.81 15.06
CA LEU A 1104 -24.09 23.45 14.83
C LEU A 1104 -25.17 22.46 14.38
N THR A 1105 -25.92 22.80 13.34
CA THR A 1105 -27.02 21.98 12.82
C THR A 1105 -27.01 21.89 11.31
N THR A 1106 -27.55 20.78 10.82
CA THR A 1106 -27.94 20.62 9.42
C THR A 1106 -29.46 20.61 9.32
N ILE A 1107 -30.01 21.53 8.54
CA ILE A 1107 -31.46 21.76 8.46
C ILE A 1107 -31.91 21.62 7.02
N VAL A 1108 -33.02 20.91 6.81
CA VAL A 1108 -33.64 20.69 5.50
C VAL A 1108 -35.02 21.32 5.49
N PHE A 1109 -35.24 22.26 4.59
CA PHE A 1109 -36.54 22.83 4.28
C PHE A 1109 -37.02 22.33 2.92
N VAL A 1110 -38.32 22.12 2.79
CA VAL A 1110 -38.96 21.65 1.55
C VAL A 1110 -40.11 22.56 1.16
N LEU A 1111 -40.29 22.74 -0.13
CA LEU A 1111 -41.49 23.33 -0.73
C LEU A 1111 -42.28 22.21 -1.40
N LYS A 1112 -43.57 22.09 -1.06
CA LYS A 1112 -44.46 21.14 -1.71
C LYS A 1112 -44.97 21.73 -3.02
N ASP A 1113 -45.19 20.87 -4.00
CA ASP A 1113 -45.88 21.20 -5.26
C ASP A 1113 -47.32 21.70 -5.06
#